data_AF-S9VMW9-F1
#
_entry.id   AF-S9VMW9-F1
#
_cell.length_a   1.000
_cell.length_b   1.000
_cell.length_c   1.000
_cell.angle_alpha   90.00
_cell.angle_beta   90.00
_cell.angle_gamma   90.00
#
_symmetry.space_group_name_H-M   'P 1'
#
loop_
_entity.id
_entity.type
_entity.pdbx_description
1 polymer ?
#
loop_
_entity_poly.entity_id
_entity_poly.type
_entity_poly.pdbx_seq_one_letter_code
_entity_poly.pdbx_strand_id
1 'polypeptide(L)'
;MKNLIYFKLFPLRGKNPITKLGHPLLNKLGTTVQLRRAGQQMVRRKEKRNTNRISLNVISSVAADNMIAPLLCVTLDDRKYLIGNMGELMQLKFRNHPLNYGGKLLRSFMMPGSGRTYNPWSATAGLLGYVQSSEIDTVLDLHAPSRIASLIANSRNLTSGSSLKLNVIPFQNKLSEDHESFEFREKDFCTIQGEMSPSWSYLSFMTVPMHGTFNSEKAKLLGVPFGKANGLLCQGKSVLASDNKTWVRPEEVLGPTRPAQKFVIIGCSSPSALENLINYANTWEHELPSCIIHVLDKGVWGNEYAKFMKHPKLRNSTHLISCIELAKDSLIFRRNRSANVLPSCRGFLSTHLSSVHSLSENVFELEEGLSVEISDQKCFVKNENTENVGVKTHSFNELPSPSVGYVVDILGTSATSPTLYRSLSCYLVNVDNCFILLDCGEGSYSQLIRQYGTNLDSVLKQLRLIFISHMHADHWLGLVNILLAWNESTRGADTTLTVVCPKSLRFWVSRICDSTKLSHIVERIRFVNASTVHAGNEYSLSQSLSLYTVPSIHIYDSHSVILSHKSNGNLVYSSDTRPNMRLAKAGKNAAVLLHEATFEDDLHEEAVNRFHSTVSEALMVAKRMQAQKLILTHFSTRSIDTSFTAPNWSIYPKHKTIYARDGMRWTQSICQPNKNAHKS
;
A
#
# COMPACT_ATOMS: atom_id res chain seq x y z
N MET A 1 -32.24 18.06 -15.55
CA MET A 1 -32.60 19.46 -15.86
C MET A 1 -32.65 20.22 -14.55
N LYS A 2 -31.55 20.89 -14.19
CA LYS A 2 -31.34 22.36 -14.27
C LYS A 2 -32.25 23.14 -13.31
N ASN A 3 -31.58 23.68 -12.28
CA ASN A 3 -31.84 24.93 -11.55
C ASN A 3 -32.36 24.83 -10.11
N LEU A 4 -31.91 25.84 -9.34
CA LEU A 4 -32.11 26.20 -7.93
C LEU A 4 -31.12 25.53 -6.94
N ILE A 5 -30.22 26.23 -6.23
CA ILE A 5 -30.04 27.66 -5.93
C ILE A 5 -28.54 27.98 -5.78
N TYR A 6 -28.13 29.06 -6.45
CA TYR A 6 -26.89 29.80 -6.25
C TYR A 6 -27.02 30.65 -4.96
N PHE A 7 -26.07 30.57 -4.04
CA PHE A 7 -25.77 31.70 -3.14
C PHE A 7 -24.29 32.06 -3.23
N LYS A 8 -24.06 33.28 -3.74
CA LYS A 8 -22.77 33.95 -3.86
C LYS A 8 -22.28 34.35 -2.47
N LEU A 9 -21.06 33.97 -2.11
CA LEU A 9 -20.27 34.65 -1.08
C LEU A 9 -19.27 35.59 -1.77
N PHE A 10 -19.51 36.90 -1.63
CA PHE A 10 -18.51 37.94 -1.90
C PHE A 10 -17.48 37.96 -0.75
N PRO A 11 -16.17 38.12 -1.00
CA PRO A 11 -15.22 38.41 0.05
C PRO A 11 -15.20 39.91 0.34
N LEU A 12 -15.57 40.29 1.57
CA LEU A 12 -15.39 41.63 2.12
C LEU A 12 -13.88 41.93 2.24
N ARG A 13 -13.38 42.83 1.39
CA ARG A 13 -12.08 43.49 1.56
C ARG A 13 -12.20 44.53 2.68
N GLY A 14 -11.93 44.11 3.92
CA GLY A 14 -11.67 45.01 5.04
C GLY A 14 -10.19 45.42 5.05
N LYS A 15 -9.91 46.68 4.72
CA LYS A 15 -8.64 47.34 5.05
C LYS A 15 -8.59 47.54 6.56
N ASN A 16 -7.50 47.19 7.23
CA ASN A 16 -7.17 47.74 8.54
C ASN A 16 -5.71 48.21 8.59
N PRO A 17 -5.43 49.28 9.38
CA PRO A 17 -4.23 50.07 9.27
C PRO A 17 -3.06 49.48 10.05
N ILE A 18 -1.86 49.85 9.61
CA ILE A 18 -0.58 49.52 10.22
C ILE A 18 -0.42 50.34 11.50
N THR A 19 -0.37 49.68 12.66
CA THR A 19 0.24 50.25 13.88
C THR A 19 1.48 49.43 14.23
N LYS A 20 2.65 50.05 14.03
CA LYS A 20 3.95 49.62 14.57
C LYS A 20 3.97 49.88 16.07
N LEU A 21 4.33 48.86 16.85
CA LEU A 21 5.00 49.01 18.15
C LEU A 21 5.92 47.80 18.31
N GLY A 22 7.21 48.05 18.50
CA GLY A 22 8.25 47.04 18.58
C GLY A 22 8.87 46.93 19.96
N HIS A 23 9.28 45.72 20.35
CA HIS A 23 10.58 45.32 20.91
C HIS A 23 10.57 43.79 21.13
N PRO A 24 11.70 43.10 21.39
CA PRO A 24 12.13 41.95 20.60
C PRO A 24 12.32 40.69 21.48
N LEU A 25 12.85 39.62 20.86
CA LEU A 25 13.44 38.43 21.50
C LEU A 25 12.45 37.33 21.91
N LEU A 26 12.18 36.42 20.97
CA LEU A 26 12.43 34.98 21.10
C LEU A 26 11.90 34.29 19.85
N ASN A 27 12.79 34.06 18.86
CA ASN A 27 12.68 32.99 17.87
C ASN A 27 13.96 32.94 17.02
N LYS A 28 14.95 32.18 17.49
CA LYS A 28 16.04 31.63 16.66
C LYS A 28 15.98 30.12 16.78
N LEU A 29 15.33 29.48 15.81
CA LEU A 29 15.70 28.20 15.17
C LEU A 29 14.60 27.84 14.17
N GLY A 30 14.52 28.65 13.12
CA GLY A 30 13.64 28.43 11.98
C GLY A 30 14.11 29.31 10.84
N THR A 31 14.30 28.70 9.67
CA THR A 31 14.52 29.33 8.36
C THR A 31 15.85 30.07 8.13
N THR A 32 16.91 29.31 7.83
CA THR A 32 17.97 29.77 6.92
C THR A 32 17.87 28.99 5.59
N VAL A 33 16.78 29.20 4.85
CA VAL A 33 16.67 28.80 3.44
C VAL A 33 16.02 29.96 2.69
N GLN A 34 16.70 31.09 2.61
CA GLN A 34 16.47 32.13 1.60
C GLN A 34 17.55 33.20 1.75
N LEU A 35 18.69 32.98 1.08
CA LEU A 35 19.60 34.00 0.53
C LEU A 35 20.79 33.28 -0.14
N ARG A 36 20.50 32.52 -1.19
CA ARG A 36 21.46 32.20 -2.28
C ARG A 36 20.78 32.40 -3.63
N ARG A 37 20.12 33.56 -3.79
CA ARG A 37 19.67 34.10 -5.09
C ARG A 37 20.65 35.20 -5.53
N ALA A 38 21.90 34.81 -5.76
CA ALA A 38 22.93 35.64 -6.42
C ALA A 38 24.08 34.82 -7.04
N GLY A 39 23.97 33.49 -7.08
CA GLY A 39 24.89 32.59 -7.81
C GLY A 39 24.24 31.90 -9.02
N GLN A 40 23.02 32.32 -9.40
CA GLN A 40 22.17 31.66 -10.40
C GLN A 40 22.48 32.04 -11.87
N GLN A 41 23.65 32.64 -12.14
CA GLN A 41 24.11 32.90 -13.53
C GLN A 41 25.26 32.00 -14.00
N MET A 42 25.65 30.98 -13.23
CA MET A 42 26.69 30.00 -13.62
C MET A 42 26.25 28.52 -13.60
N VAL A 43 24.94 28.24 -13.68
CA VAL A 43 24.39 26.86 -13.73
C VAL A 43 23.84 26.47 -15.13
N ARG A 44 23.88 27.38 -16.11
CA ARG A 44 23.51 27.08 -17.51
C ARG A 44 24.66 26.39 -18.24
N ARG A 45 24.91 25.09 -17.96
CA ARG A 45 25.61 24.10 -18.84
C ARG A 45 25.82 22.71 -18.20
N LYS A 46 24.93 22.23 -17.32
CA LYS A 46 24.84 20.77 -17.02
C LYS A 46 23.69 20.16 -17.82
N GLU A 47 23.81 20.18 -19.14
CA GLU A 47 22.90 19.44 -20.02
C GLU A 47 23.33 17.96 -20.09
N LYS A 48 22.36 17.05 -19.91
CA LYS A 48 22.32 15.67 -20.41
C LYS A 48 23.64 14.89 -20.39
N ARG A 49 24.12 14.45 -19.22
CA ARG A 49 25.04 13.31 -19.18
C ARG A 49 24.22 12.06 -18.92
N ASN A 50 24.00 11.26 -19.97
CA ASN A 50 23.67 9.85 -19.80
C ASN A 50 24.94 9.17 -19.27
N THR A 51 24.96 8.62 -18.06
CA THR A 51 26.15 7.92 -17.54
C THR A 51 26.24 6.47 -18.00
N ASN A 52 25.19 5.95 -18.66
CA ASN A 52 25.02 4.53 -18.98
C ASN A 52 25.09 3.63 -17.74
N ARG A 53 24.60 4.13 -16.60
CA ARG A 53 24.59 3.41 -15.32
C ARG A 53 23.18 3.36 -14.77
N ILE A 54 22.72 2.16 -14.45
CA ILE A 54 21.41 1.93 -13.84
C ILE A 54 21.64 1.72 -12.34
N SER A 55 20.90 2.43 -11.50
CA SER A 55 20.81 2.15 -10.06
C SER A 55 19.40 1.70 -9.71
N LEU A 56 19.27 0.60 -8.99
CA LEU A 56 18.01 0.02 -8.52
C LEU A 56 18.02 0.07 -7.00
N ASN A 57 16.95 0.58 -6.40
CA ASN A 57 16.74 0.52 -4.96
C ASN A 57 15.39 -0.16 -4.69
N VAL A 58 15.40 -1.16 -3.81
CA VAL A 58 14.18 -1.86 -3.40
C VAL A 58 13.44 -1.02 -2.35
N ILE A 59 12.29 -0.46 -2.72
CA ILE A 59 11.42 0.32 -1.81
C ILE A 59 10.60 -0.62 -0.92
N SER A 60 10.14 -1.73 -1.49
CA SER A 60 9.41 -2.77 -0.77
C SER A 60 9.73 -4.12 -1.39
N SER A 61 10.03 -5.10 -0.54
CA SER A 61 10.00 -6.52 -0.89
C SER A 61 8.60 -7.11 -0.64
N VAL A 62 8.39 -8.34 -1.10
CA VAL A 62 7.24 -9.16 -0.70
C VAL A 62 7.37 -9.47 0.80
N ALA A 63 6.28 -9.36 1.55
CA ALA A 63 6.23 -9.72 2.97
C ALA A 63 4.82 -10.13 3.39
N ALA A 64 4.67 -10.73 4.58
CA ALA A 64 3.37 -11.06 5.19
C ALA A 64 2.35 -9.90 5.13
N ASP A 65 2.85 -8.66 5.24
CA ASP A 65 2.03 -7.46 5.26
C ASP A 65 1.67 -6.90 3.89
N ASN A 66 2.43 -7.26 2.87
CA ASN A 66 2.28 -6.78 1.51
C ASN A 66 2.57 -7.99 0.62
N MET A 67 1.53 -8.81 0.45
CA MET A 67 1.47 -10.04 -0.36
C MET A 67 1.67 -9.77 -1.87
N ILE A 68 2.20 -8.61 -2.23
CA ILE A 68 2.22 -8.07 -3.57
C ILE A 68 3.67 -7.92 -4.01
N ALA A 69 3.86 -7.98 -5.32
CA ALA A 69 5.15 -7.83 -5.95
C ALA A 69 5.93 -6.59 -5.47
N PRO A 70 7.27 -6.64 -5.55
CA PRO A 70 8.14 -5.60 -5.03
C PRO A 70 7.93 -4.27 -5.77
N LEU A 71 8.25 -3.19 -5.08
CA LEU A 71 8.32 -1.84 -5.65
C LEU A 71 9.77 -1.40 -5.71
N LEU A 72 10.21 -1.00 -6.91
CA LEU A 72 11.58 -0.62 -7.20
C LEU A 72 11.66 0.84 -7.64
N CYS A 73 12.69 1.54 -7.18
CA CYS A 73 13.09 2.84 -7.70
C CYS A 73 14.30 2.65 -8.61
N VAL A 74 14.12 2.88 -9.90
CA VAL A 74 15.18 2.84 -10.92
C VAL A 74 15.65 4.25 -11.18
N THR A 75 16.93 4.50 -10.97
CA THR A 75 17.57 5.78 -11.21
C THR A 75 18.54 5.67 -12.39
N LEU A 76 18.38 6.58 -13.35
CA LEU A 76 19.30 6.80 -14.46
C LEU A 76 19.68 8.28 -14.43
N ASP A 77 20.88 8.59 -13.98
CA ASP A 77 21.36 9.96 -13.74
C ASP A 77 20.45 10.74 -12.78
N ASP A 78 19.73 11.75 -13.29
CA ASP A 78 18.78 12.59 -12.56
C ASP A 78 17.31 12.13 -12.70
N ARG A 79 17.08 11.05 -13.46
CA ARG A 79 15.75 10.50 -13.78
C ARG A 79 15.41 9.34 -12.88
N LYS A 80 14.13 9.30 -12.49
CA LYS A 80 13.61 8.24 -11.63
C LYS A 80 12.36 7.63 -12.23
N TYR A 81 12.35 6.31 -12.25
CA TYR A 81 11.23 5.47 -12.68
C TYR A 81 10.84 4.56 -11.52
N LEU A 82 9.55 4.51 -11.21
CA LEU A 82 9.01 3.51 -10.30
C LEU A 82 8.60 2.30 -11.12
N ILE A 83 9.07 1.11 -10.73
CA ILE A 83 8.73 -0.14 -11.40
C ILE A 83 8.18 -1.10 -10.36
N GLY A 84 6.98 -1.61 -10.60
CA GLY A 84 6.31 -2.54 -9.70
C GLY A 84 4.95 -2.06 -9.22
N ASN A 85 4.45 -2.73 -8.20
CA ASN A 85 3.08 -2.54 -7.72
C ASN A 85 3.05 -1.64 -6.49
N MET A 86 1.95 -0.92 -6.34
CA MET A 86 1.70 0.04 -5.26
C MET A 86 0.54 -0.47 -4.42
N GLY A 87 0.78 -1.63 -3.83
CA GLY A 87 -0.18 -2.41 -3.08
C GLY A 87 -0.59 -1.80 -1.75
N GLU A 88 -1.43 -2.51 -0.99
CA GLU A 88 -1.83 -2.06 0.36
C GLU A 88 -0.61 -1.75 1.24
N LEU A 89 -0.75 -0.74 2.08
CA LEU A 89 0.27 -0.17 2.97
C LEU A 89 1.44 0.54 2.27
N MET A 90 1.50 0.58 0.93
CA MET A 90 2.58 1.30 0.22
C MET A 90 2.52 2.82 0.39
N GLN A 91 1.36 3.39 0.73
CA GLN A 91 1.26 4.81 1.07
C GLN A 91 2.16 5.22 2.24
N LEU A 92 2.41 4.32 3.20
CA LEU A 92 3.35 4.56 4.29
C LEU A 92 4.80 4.63 3.80
N LYS A 93 5.16 3.80 2.82
CA LYS A 93 6.47 3.88 2.18
C LYS A 93 6.59 5.21 1.47
N PHE A 94 5.65 5.61 0.63
CA PHE A 94 5.75 6.91 -0.06
C PHE A 94 5.78 8.14 0.85
N ARG A 95 5.13 8.07 2.02
CA ARG A 95 5.12 9.17 3.01
C ARG A 95 6.40 9.24 3.83
N ASN A 96 6.90 8.09 4.31
CA ASN A 96 8.07 8.02 5.19
C ASN A 96 9.38 7.88 4.42
N HIS A 97 9.31 7.38 3.19
CA HIS A 97 10.40 7.29 2.25
C HIS A 97 10.26 8.50 1.33
N PRO A 98 11.05 9.57 1.54
CA PRO A 98 10.91 10.75 0.74
C PRO A 98 11.15 10.40 -0.72
N LEU A 99 10.09 10.49 -1.52
CA LEU A 99 10.21 10.91 -2.90
C LEU A 99 10.80 12.34 -3.03
N ASN A 100 11.33 12.97 -1.95
CA ASN A 100 12.26 14.11 -2.00
C ASN A 100 13.65 13.69 -2.50
N TYR A 101 13.67 13.10 -3.68
CA TYR A 101 14.81 12.40 -4.21
C TYR A 101 15.72 13.28 -5.07
N GLY A 102 15.66 14.60 -4.91
CA GLY A 102 16.55 15.56 -5.58
C GLY A 102 16.56 15.53 -7.12
N GLY A 103 15.66 14.77 -7.74
CA GLY A 103 15.55 14.51 -9.18
C GLY A 103 14.08 14.46 -9.60
N LYS A 104 13.82 14.49 -10.92
CA LYS A 104 12.45 14.48 -11.44
C LYS A 104 11.91 13.05 -11.43
N LEU A 105 10.91 12.74 -10.60
CA LEU A 105 10.12 11.53 -10.77
C LEU A 105 9.39 11.66 -12.10
N LEU A 106 9.78 10.85 -13.08
CA LEU A 106 9.26 11.00 -14.43
C LEU A 106 8.01 10.14 -14.61
N ARG A 107 8.08 8.84 -14.30
CA ARG A 107 7.05 7.86 -14.67
C ARG A 107 6.99 6.69 -13.69
N SER A 108 5.83 6.03 -13.64
CA SER A 108 5.64 4.75 -12.96
C SER A 108 5.19 3.68 -13.96
N PHE A 109 5.71 2.48 -13.84
CA PHE A 109 5.38 1.31 -14.67
C PHE A 109 4.92 0.17 -13.77
N MET A 110 3.62 -0.13 -13.84
CA MET A 110 3.00 -1.20 -13.04
C MET A 110 3.21 -2.56 -13.71
N MET A 111 4.21 -3.28 -13.21
CA MET A 111 4.46 -4.71 -13.44
C MET A 111 5.61 -5.07 -12.48
N PRO A 112 5.55 -6.12 -11.64
CA PRO A 112 5.35 -7.50 -12.11
C PRO A 112 4.44 -8.34 -11.18
N GLY A 113 4.13 -9.56 -11.61
CA GLY A 113 3.16 -10.47 -10.98
C GLY A 113 2.21 -10.98 -12.06
N SER A 114 2.04 -12.29 -12.17
CA SER A 114 1.24 -12.91 -13.23
C SER A 114 0.22 -13.85 -12.58
N GLY A 115 -0.97 -13.98 -13.16
CA GLY A 115 -1.92 -15.07 -12.88
C GLY A 115 -2.75 -15.06 -11.61
N ARG A 116 -3.21 -16.25 -11.19
CA ARG A 116 -4.43 -16.46 -10.38
C ARG A 116 -4.45 -15.69 -9.04
N THR A 117 -3.30 -15.37 -8.46
CA THR A 117 -3.20 -14.58 -7.22
C THR A 117 -3.06 -13.07 -7.47
N TYR A 118 -2.73 -12.68 -8.70
CA TYR A 118 -2.64 -11.29 -9.14
C TYR A 118 -4.04 -10.70 -9.34
N ASN A 119 -4.49 -9.90 -8.36
CA ASN A 119 -5.65 -9.02 -8.49
C ASN A 119 -5.18 -7.57 -8.69
N PRO A 120 -5.68 -6.86 -9.73
CA PRO A 120 -5.48 -5.43 -9.92
C PRO A 120 -5.71 -4.57 -8.67
N TRP A 121 -6.65 -4.93 -7.79
CA TRP A 121 -6.83 -4.21 -6.52
C TRP A 121 -5.59 -4.30 -5.63
N SER A 122 -5.12 -5.52 -5.36
CA SER A 122 -3.95 -5.76 -4.53
C SER A 122 -2.72 -5.05 -5.08
N ALA A 123 -2.62 -4.87 -6.41
CA ALA A 123 -1.53 -4.14 -7.03
C ALA A 123 -1.61 -2.60 -6.90
N THR A 124 -2.78 -2.02 -6.60
CA THR A 124 -3.04 -0.58 -6.75
C THR A 124 -3.65 0.10 -5.52
N ALA A 125 -4.16 -0.66 -4.55
CA ALA A 125 -4.93 -0.10 -3.44
C ALA A 125 -4.18 1.00 -2.67
N GLY A 126 -2.91 0.79 -2.34
CA GLY A 126 -2.10 1.80 -1.65
C GLY A 126 -1.73 3.00 -2.51
N LEU A 127 -1.73 2.90 -3.85
CA LEU A 127 -1.65 4.07 -4.71
C LEU A 127 -2.90 4.95 -4.58
N LEU A 128 -4.09 4.35 -4.56
CA LEU A 128 -5.33 5.11 -4.39
C LEU A 128 -5.38 5.81 -3.02
N GLY A 129 -5.01 5.10 -1.95
CA GLY A 129 -4.85 5.68 -0.62
C GLY A 129 -3.79 6.79 -0.57
N TYR A 130 -2.64 6.60 -1.23
CA TYR A 130 -1.61 7.63 -1.33
C TYR A 130 -2.08 8.88 -2.09
N VAL A 131 -2.77 8.72 -3.22
CA VAL A 131 -3.29 9.84 -4.01
C VAL A 131 -4.32 10.65 -3.23
N GLN A 132 -5.23 9.97 -2.54
CA GLN A 132 -6.23 10.63 -1.69
C GLN A 132 -5.58 11.46 -0.58
N SER A 133 -4.45 10.98 -0.07
CA SER A 133 -3.83 11.49 1.13
C SER A 133 -2.55 12.32 0.88
N SER A 134 -2.20 12.56 -0.40
CA SER A 134 -1.03 13.30 -0.84
C SER A 134 -1.35 14.77 -1.11
N GLU A 135 -0.53 15.65 -0.58
CA GLU A 135 -0.60 17.10 -0.81
C GLU A 135 0.29 17.56 -1.98
N ILE A 136 0.99 16.63 -2.63
CA ILE A 136 1.90 16.95 -3.73
C ILE A 136 1.08 17.32 -4.98
N ASP A 137 1.10 18.60 -5.36
CA ASP A 137 0.47 19.10 -6.59
C ASP A 137 1.33 18.76 -7.81
N THR A 138 1.13 17.56 -8.35
CA THR A 138 1.83 17.06 -9.55
C THR A 138 0.98 16.04 -10.31
N VAL A 139 1.44 15.67 -11.50
CA VAL A 139 0.86 14.57 -12.29
C VAL A 139 1.82 13.40 -12.30
N LEU A 140 1.35 12.23 -11.86
CA LEU A 140 2.05 10.96 -12.01
C LEU A 140 1.55 10.26 -13.26
N ASP A 141 2.42 10.14 -14.25
CA ASP A 141 2.17 9.32 -15.44
C ASP A 141 2.41 7.85 -15.08
N LEU A 142 1.32 7.09 -15.12
CA LEU A 142 1.25 5.70 -14.69
C LEU A 142 0.98 4.79 -15.88
N HIS A 143 2.00 4.08 -16.33
CA HIS A 143 1.86 3.03 -17.32
C HIS A 143 1.40 1.75 -16.65
N ALA A 144 0.27 1.18 -17.08
CA ALA A 144 -0.30 0.01 -16.42
C ALA A 144 -1.09 -0.91 -17.38
N PRO A 145 -1.28 -2.20 -17.01
CA PRO A 145 -2.20 -3.09 -17.70
C PRO A 145 -3.63 -2.55 -17.77
N SER A 146 -4.38 -2.98 -18.77
CA SER A 146 -5.72 -2.50 -19.07
C SER A 146 -6.70 -2.65 -17.90
N ARG A 147 -6.63 -3.77 -17.16
CA ARG A 147 -7.49 -4.00 -15.98
C ARG A 147 -7.17 -3.06 -14.82
N ILE A 148 -5.89 -2.74 -14.60
CA ILE A 148 -5.48 -1.73 -13.61
C ILE A 148 -5.94 -0.34 -14.06
N ALA A 149 -5.75 0.00 -15.33
CA ALA A 149 -6.19 1.28 -15.86
C ALA A 149 -7.71 1.47 -15.74
N SER A 150 -8.47 0.41 -16.06
CA SER A 150 -9.92 0.36 -15.87
C SER A 150 -10.31 0.50 -14.39
N LEU A 151 -9.64 -0.22 -13.48
CA LEU A 151 -9.89 -0.11 -12.05
C LEU A 151 -9.71 1.33 -11.54
N ILE A 152 -8.61 1.99 -11.92
CA ILE A 152 -8.33 3.37 -11.53
C ILE A 152 -9.36 4.32 -12.14
N ALA A 153 -9.74 4.12 -13.40
CA ALA A 153 -10.80 4.89 -14.06
C ALA A 153 -12.15 4.76 -13.33
N ASN A 154 -12.52 3.54 -12.93
CA ASN A 154 -13.74 3.24 -12.17
C ASN A 154 -13.68 3.74 -10.72
N SER A 155 -12.48 4.06 -10.23
CA SER A 155 -12.21 4.57 -8.89
C SER A 155 -11.91 6.08 -8.86
N ARG A 156 -12.17 6.82 -9.95
CA ARG A 156 -11.92 8.28 -10.02
C ARG A 156 -12.61 9.09 -8.92
N ASN A 157 -13.76 8.62 -8.43
CA ASN A 157 -14.47 9.28 -7.33
C ASN A 157 -13.71 9.22 -5.99
N LEU A 158 -12.78 8.28 -5.82
CA LEU A 158 -11.95 8.16 -4.62
C LEU A 158 -10.80 9.18 -4.60
N THR A 159 -10.37 9.60 -5.79
CA THR A 159 -9.21 10.48 -5.99
C THR A 159 -9.61 11.87 -6.50
N SER A 160 -10.92 12.15 -6.58
CA SER A 160 -11.43 13.45 -7.00
C SER A 160 -11.12 14.50 -5.94
N GLY A 161 -10.44 15.58 -6.34
CA GLY A 161 -10.05 16.67 -5.44
C GLY A 161 -8.65 16.51 -4.83
N SER A 162 -7.97 15.40 -5.08
CA SER A 162 -6.56 15.21 -4.71
C SER A 162 -5.64 16.18 -5.45
N SER A 163 -4.59 16.64 -4.75
CA SER A 163 -3.52 17.45 -5.34
C SER A 163 -2.66 16.62 -6.30
N LEU A 164 -2.36 15.37 -5.92
CA LEU A 164 -1.70 14.42 -6.81
C LEU A 164 -2.71 13.90 -7.83
N LYS A 165 -2.41 14.07 -9.12
CA LYS A 165 -3.25 13.57 -10.22
C LYS A 165 -2.59 12.37 -10.88
N LEU A 166 -3.41 11.40 -11.26
CA LEU A 166 -2.96 10.25 -12.04
C LEU A 166 -3.29 10.45 -13.52
N ASN A 167 -2.27 10.39 -14.36
CA ASN A 167 -2.43 10.24 -15.80
C ASN A 167 -2.13 8.78 -16.16
N VAL A 168 -3.19 7.98 -16.32
CA VAL A 168 -3.06 6.54 -16.53
C VAL A 168 -2.95 6.24 -18.02
N ILE A 169 -1.86 5.59 -18.41
CA ILE A 169 -1.54 5.21 -19.78
C ILE A 169 -1.66 3.69 -19.88
N PRO A 170 -2.74 3.15 -20.47
CA PRO A 170 -2.90 1.71 -20.61
C PRO A 170 -1.85 1.16 -21.60
N PHE A 171 -1.47 -0.10 -21.40
CA PHE A 171 -0.70 -0.83 -22.40
C PHE A 171 -1.47 -0.91 -23.72
N GLN A 172 -0.77 -0.69 -24.84
CA GLN A 172 -1.41 -0.40 -26.12
C GLN A 172 -1.45 -1.60 -27.08
N ASN A 173 -0.50 -2.52 -26.97
CA ASN A 173 -0.33 -3.60 -27.95
C ASN A 173 -0.90 -4.91 -27.39
N LYS A 174 -2.11 -5.28 -27.81
CA LYS A 174 -2.72 -6.58 -27.49
C LYS A 174 -2.37 -7.60 -28.58
N LEU A 175 -1.66 -8.68 -28.21
CA LEU A 175 -1.48 -9.82 -29.11
C LEU A 175 -2.71 -10.74 -29.11
N SER A 176 -3.43 -10.79 -27.99
CA SER A 176 -4.70 -11.49 -27.81
C SER A 176 -5.51 -10.82 -26.69
N GLU A 177 -6.72 -11.31 -26.41
CA GLU A 177 -7.63 -10.72 -25.40
C GLU A 177 -7.01 -10.63 -24.00
N ASP A 178 -6.23 -11.65 -23.64
CA ASP A 178 -5.57 -11.81 -22.34
C ASP A 178 -4.07 -11.48 -22.36
N HIS A 179 -3.55 -11.03 -23.51
CA HIS A 179 -2.14 -10.75 -23.69
C HIS A 179 -1.91 -9.26 -23.99
N GLU A 180 -1.13 -8.60 -23.15
CA GLU A 180 -0.85 -7.17 -23.25
C GLU A 180 0.65 -6.90 -23.37
N SER A 181 1.02 -5.88 -24.14
CA SER A 181 2.40 -5.43 -24.26
C SER A 181 2.49 -3.91 -24.43
N PHE A 182 3.64 -3.36 -24.12
CA PHE A 182 3.93 -1.95 -24.30
C PHE A 182 5.41 -1.73 -24.60
N GLU A 183 5.68 -0.61 -25.25
CA GLU A 183 7.03 -0.08 -25.42
C GLU A 183 7.00 1.41 -25.12
N PHE A 184 7.94 1.85 -24.28
CA PHE A 184 8.17 3.24 -23.96
C PHE A 184 9.61 3.59 -24.30
N ARG A 185 9.81 4.63 -25.11
CA ARG A 185 11.14 5.13 -25.47
C ARG A 185 11.32 6.53 -24.91
N GLU A 186 12.27 6.69 -23.99
CA GLU A 186 12.77 8.00 -23.61
C GLU A 186 14.02 8.31 -24.41
N LYS A 187 13.87 9.24 -25.35
CA LYS A 187 14.91 9.65 -26.31
C LYS A 187 16.23 9.95 -25.59
N ASP A 188 17.32 9.37 -26.09
CA ASP A 188 18.70 9.49 -25.59
C ASP A 188 18.98 8.78 -24.24
N PHE A 189 17.99 8.16 -23.60
CA PHE A 189 18.14 7.59 -22.24
C PHE A 189 17.88 6.09 -22.19
N CYS A 190 16.64 5.66 -22.41
CA CYS A 190 16.26 4.27 -22.22
C CYS A 190 15.05 3.86 -23.06
N THR A 191 14.93 2.55 -23.25
CA THR A 191 13.75 1.85 -23.73
C THR A 191 13.25 0.95 -22.61
N ILE A 192 11.95 1.00 -22.33
CA ILE A 192 11.25 0.12 -21.40
C ILE A 192 10.20 -0.63 -22.18
N GLN A 193 10.28 -1.95 -22.19
CA GLN A 193 9.32 -2.82 -22.86
C GLN A 193 8.74 -3.78 -21.85
N GLY A 194 7.47 -4.11 -22.02
CA GLY A 194 6.85 -5.13 -21.19
C GLY A 194 5.82 -5.95 -21.96
N GLU A 195 5.66 -7.18 -21.50
CA GLU A 195 4.78 -8.20 -22.04
C GLU A 195 4.14 -8.97 -20.88
N MET A 196 2.84 -9.21 -20.94
CA MET A 196 2.08 -9.85 -19.88
C MET A 196 1.05 -10.81 -20.45
N SER A 197 1.07 -12.02 -19.91
CA SER A 197 0.09 -13.08 -20.12
C SER A 197 -0.60 -13.42 -18.79
N PRO A 198 -1.68 -14.24 -18.81
CA PRO A 198 -2.32 -14.70 -17.58
C PRO A 198 -1.42 -15.54 -16.68
N SER A 199 -0.28 -16.06 -17.14
CA SER A 199 0.55 -16.97 -16.34
C SER A 199 1.99 -16.53 -16.14
N TRP A 200 2.45 -15.55 -16.92
CA TRP A 200 3.79 -14.98 -16.81
C TRP A 200 3.82 -13.52 -17.23
N SER A 201 4.85 -12.79 -16.82
CA SER A 201 5.11 -11.41 -17.27
C SER A 201 6.60 -11.17 -17.46
N TYR A 202 6.93 -10.23 -18.33
CA TYR A 202 8.27 -9.83 -18.69
C TYR A 202 8.34 -8.31 -18.78
N LEU A 203 9.29 -7.69 -18.11
CA LEU A 203 9.63 -6.27 -18.27
C LEU A 203 11.12 -6.15 -18.52
N SER A 204 11.51 -5.42 -19.55
CA SER A 204 12.91 -5.04 -19.78
C SER A 204 13.10 -3.55 -19.67
N PHE A 205 14.21 -3.18 -19.06
CA PHE A 205 14.72 -1.82 -19.04
C PHE A 205 16.10 -1.84 -19.65
N MET A 206 16.29 -1.03 -20.68
CA MET A 206 17.52 -0.99 -21.47
C MET A 206 17.96 0.46 -21.67
N THR A 207 19.20 0.80 -21.34
CA THR A 207 19.75 2.12 -21.68
C THR A 207 20.07 2.22 -23.17
N VAL A 208 20.16 3.43 -23.71
CA VAL A 208 20.65 3.63 -25.08
C VAL A 208 22.18 3.42 -25.11
N PRO A 209 22.74 2.69 -26.09
CA PRO A 209 24.18 2.58 -26.27
C PRO A 209 24.85 3.95 -26.36
N MET A 210 26.01 4.11 -25.73
CA MET A 210 26.73 5.38 -25.73
C MET A 210 27.91 5.32 -26.67
N HIS A 211 28.06 6.32 -27.53
CA HIS A 211 29.28 6.52 -28.29
C HIS A 211 30.48 6.63 -27.33
N GLY A 212 31.64 6.17 -27.79
CA GLY A 212 32.86 6.24 -26.99
C GLY A 212 33.30 7.67 -26.72
N THR A 213 34.21 7.83 -25.77
CA THR A 213 34.72 9.14 -25.37
C THR A 213 35.36 9.86 -26.57
N PHE A 214 34.97 11.12 -26.79
CA PHE A 214 35.52 11.95 -27.86
C PHE A 214 36.93 12.43 -27.52
N ASN A 215 37.90 12.07 -28.37
CA ASN A 215 39.27 12.51 -28.26
C ASN A 215 39.43 13.89 -28.91
N SER A 216 39.28 14.93 -28.08
CA SER A 216 39.35 16.33 -28.55
C SER A 216 40.72 16.73 -29.09
N GLU A 217 41.80 16.10 -28.65
CA GLU A 217 43.16 16.38 -29.14
C GLU A 217 43.34 15.80 -30.53
N LYS A 218 42.95 14.54 -30.74
CA LYS A 218 43.02 13.88 -32.04
C LYS A 218 42.13 14.57 -33.08
N ALA A 219 40.93 15.02 -32.68
CA ALA A 219 40.05 15.79 -33.55
C ALA A 219 40.68 17.13 -34.00
N LYS A 220 41.39 17.83 -33.10
CA LYS A 220 42.14 19.04 -33.46
C LYS A 220 43.28 18.74 -34.43
N LEU A 221 44.02 17.65 -34.21
CA LEU A 221 45.12 17.24 -35.09
C LEU A 221 44.61 16.87 -36.50
N LEU A 222 43.43 16.27 -36.60
CA LEU A 222 42.77 15.95 -37.87
C LEU A 222 42.05 17.15 -38.51
N GLY A 223 42.19 18.35 -37.96
CA GLY A 223 41.65 19.58 -38.54
C GLY A 223 40.13 19.72 -38.44
N VAL A 224 39.47 19.02 -37.51
CA VAL A 224 38.01 19.09 -37.32
C VAL A 224 37.59 20.55 -37.02
N PRO A 225 36.64 21.14 -37.78
CA PRO A 225 36.23 22.52 -37.57
C PRO A 225 35.62 22.76 -36.19
N PHE A 226 35.89 23.93 -35.60
CA PHE A 226 35.24 24.31 -34.34
C PHE A 226 33.72 24.47 -34.51
N GLY A 227 32.95 24.11 -33.48
CA GLY A 227 31.49 24.28 -33.44
C GLY A 227 30.73 22.97 -33.61
N LYS A 228 29.76 22.92 -34.53
CA LYS A 228 28.81 21.79 -34.66
C LYS A 228 29.45 20.48 -35.15
N ALA A 229 30.66 20.52 -35.71
CA ALA A 229 31.33 19.36 -36.30
C ALA A 229 31.59 18.23 -35.28
N ASN A 230 31.99 18.57 -34.05
CA ASN A 230 32.16 17.58 -32.97
C ASN A 230 30.84 16.84 -32.68
N GLY A 231 29.73 17.57 -32.67
CA GLY A 231 28.40 16.98 -32.44
C GLY A 231 27.96 16.06 -33.57
N LEU A 232 28.32 16.38 -34.83
CA LEU A 232 28.06 15.53 -36.00
C LEU A 232 28.88 14.24 -35.92
N LEU A 233 30.16 14.32 -35.55
CA LEU A 233 31.02 13.16 -35.32
C LEU A 233 30.46 12.25 -34.23
N CYS A 234 30.04 12.80 -33.08
CA CYS A 234 29.39 12.03 -32.02
C CYS A 234 28.03 11.41 -32.43
N GLN A 235 27.40 11.91 -33.50
CA GLN A 235 26.18 11.33 -34.09
C GLN A 235 26.47 10.30 -35.18
N GLY A 236 27.75 9.91 -35.37
CA GLY A 236 28.15 8.97 -36.40
C GLY A 236 28.24 9.58 -37.80
N LYS A 237 28.25 10.92 -37.93
CA LYS A 237 28.38 11.60 -39.22
C LYS A 237 29.82 12.09 -39.41
N SER A 238 30.44 11.69 -40.52
CA SER A 238 31.73 12.21 -40.93
C SER A 238 31.64 13.72 -41.22
N VAL A 239 32.73 14.44 -40.96
CA VAL A 239 32.82 15.89 -41.19
C VAL A 239 34.04 16.22 -42.03
N LEU A 240 33.92 17.24 -42.87
CA LEU A 240 35.03 17.75 -43.65
C LEU A 240 35.95 18.57 -42.72
N ALA A 241 37.25 18.31 -42.78
CA ALA A 241 38.25 19.06 -42.06
C ALA A 241 38.35 20.50 -42.59
N SER A 242 39.02 21.36 -41.83
CA SER A 242 39.18 22.79 -42.14
C SER A 242 39.96 23.05 -43.43
N ASP A 243 40.62 22.03 -43.98
CA ASP A 243 41.31 22.06 -45.28
C ASP A 243 40.36 21.89 -46.49
N ASN A 244 39.07 21.64 -46.26
CA ASN A 244 38.04 21.33 -47.24
C ASN A 244 38.36 20.14 -48.17
N LYS A 245 39.28 19.25 -47.76
CA LYS A 245 39.74 18.12 -48.58
C LYS A 245 39.68 16.80 -47.83
N THR A 246 39.90 16.81 -46.52
CA THR A 246 40.03 15.61 -45.71
C THR A 246 38.72 15.32 -44.97
N TRP A 247 38.20 14.10 -45.09
CA TRP A 247 37.04 13.66 -44.31
C TRP A 247 37.50 13.00 -43.02
N VAL A 248 37.05 13.52 -41.89
CA VAL A 248 37.26 12.90 -40.57
C VAL A 248 36.07 12.04 -40.24
N ARG A 249 36.32 10.76 -39.95
CA ARG A 249 35.29 9.78 -39.59
C ARG A 249 35.13 9.68 -38.06
N PRO A 250 33.93 9.33 -37.56
CA PRO A 250 33.67 9.18 -36.13
C PRO A 250 34.66 8.22 -35.45
N GLU A 251 35.03 7.11 -36.08
CA GLU A 251 35.89 6.07 -35.51
C GLU A 251 37.34 6.54 -35.31
N GLU A 252 37.75 7.60 -36.02
CA GLU A 252 39.08 8.17 -35.89
C GLU A 252 39.22 9.01 -34.63
N VAL A 253 38.11 9.51 -34.07
CA VAL A 253 38.11 10.47 -32.96
C VAL A 253 37.28 10.01 -31.75
N LEU A 254 36.48 8.96 -31.88
CA LEU A 254 35.71 8.36 -30.79
C LEU A 254 36.36 7.06 -30.32
N GLY A 255 36.34 6.82 -29.01
CA GLY A 255 36.62 5.49 -28.46
C GLY A 255 35.54 4.46 -28.83
N PRO A 256 35.69 3.19 -28.39
CA PRO A 256 34.68 2.16 -28.61
C PRO A 256 33.34 2.53 -27.98
N THR A 257 32.24 2.20 -28.66
CA THR A 257 30.88 2.34 -28.15
C THR A 257 30.69 1.51 -26.89
N ARG A 258 30.16 2.14 -25.84
CA ARG A 258 29.77 1.44 -24.61
C ARG A 258 28.38 0.82 -24.82
N PRO A 259 28.23 -0.50 -24.63
CA PRO A 259 26.98 -1.21 -24.90
C PRO A 259 25.86 -0.77 -23.94
N ALA A 260 24.61 -0.97 -24.38
CA ALA A 260 23.42 -0.75 -23.56
C ALA A 260 23.42 -1.62 -22.31
N GLN A 261 23.14 -1.03 -21.15
CA GLN A 261 22.92 -1.77 -19.92
C GLN A 261 21.48 -2.26 -19.86
N LYS A 262 21.27 -3.50 -19.44
CA LYS A 262 19.95 -4.13 -19.42
C LYS A 262 19.71 -4.91 -18.14
N PHE A 263 18.52 -4.74 -17.56
CA PHE A 263 17.96 -5.68 -16.61
C PHE A 263 16.54 -6.08 -17.04
N VAL A 264 16.10 -7.21 -16.52
CA VAL A 264 14.78 -7.77 -16.79
C VAL A 264 14.09 -8.11 -15.48
N ILE A 265 12.76 -7.96 -15.45
CA ILE A 265 11.91 -8.52 -14.41
C ILE A 265 11.01 -9.60 -15.03
N ILE A 266 11.02 -10.79 -14.45
CA ILE A 266 10.21 -11.94 -14.87
C ILE A 266 9.20 -12.25 -13.77
N GLY A 267 7.91 -12.23 -14.09
CA GLY A 267 6.85 -12.74 -13.23
C GLY A 267 6.44 -14.16 -13.61
N CYS A 268 6.23 -15.03 -12.63
CA CYS A 268 5.74 -16.39 -12.82
C CYS A 268 4.60 -16.72 -11.85
N SER A 269 3.42 -17.07 -12.38
CA SER A 269 2.19 -17.24 -11.59
C SER A 269 2.00 -18.62 -10.98
N SER A 270 2.58 -19.61 -11.64
CA SER A 270 2.31 -21.01 -11.37
C SER A 270 3.44 -21.86 -11.94
N PRO A 271 3.67 -23.05 -11.37
CA PRO A 271 4.65 -23.98 -11.93
C PRO A 271 4.40 -24.30 -13.42
N SER A 272 3.13 -24.36 -13.84
CA SER A 272 2.74 -24.60 -15.24
C SER A 272 3.14 -23.48 -16.22
N ALA A 273 3.46 -22.27 -15.73
CA ALA A 273 3.89 -21.17 -16.58
C ALA A 273 5.37 -21.30 -17.01
N LEU A 274 6.13 -22.17 -16.36
CA LEU A 274 7.58 -22.25 -16.51
C LEU A 274 8.00 -22.67 -17.93
N GLU A 275 7.25 -23.58 -18.56
CA GLU A 275 7.52 -24.01 -19.94
C GLU A 275 7.39 -22.85 -20.92
N ASN A 276 6.33 -22.04 -20.79
CA ASN A 276 6.15 -20.84 -21.61
C ASN A 276 7.27 -19.82 -21.39
N LEU A 277 7.71 -19.64 -20.14
CA LEU A 277 8.85 -18.77 -19.82
C LEU A 277 10.17 -19.27 -20.42
N ILE A 278 10.41 -20.58 -20.43
CA ILE A 278 11.58 -21.17 -21.09
C ILE A 278 11.52 -20.89 -22.60
N ASN A 279 10.38 -21.15 -23.23
CA ASN A 279 10.18 -20.89 -24.66
C ASN A 279 10.38 -19.41 -25.00
N TYR A 280 9.88 -18.51 -24.15
CA TYR A 280 10.07 -17.08 -24.30
C TYR A 280 11.54 -16.67 -24.09
N ALA A 281 12.23 -17.19 -23.07
CA ALA A 281 13.66 -16.91 -22.88
C ALA A 281 14.50 -17.38 -24.09
N ASN A 282 14.09 -18.45 -24.77
CA ASN A 282 14.73 -18.92 -25.99
C ASN A 282 14.62 -17.96 -27.17
N THR A 283 13.66 -17.03 -27.19
CA THR A 283 13.55 -16.00 -28.24
C THR A 283 14.50 -14.83 -28.04
N TRP A 284 15.17 -14.71 -26.89
CA TRP A 284 16.03 -13.56 -26.60
C TRP A 284 17.30 -13.59 -27.45
N GLU A 285 17.42 -12.63 -28.35
CA GLU A 285 18.58 -12.47 -29.24
C GLU A 285 19.42 -11.26 -28.81
N HIS A 286 20.73 -11.45 -28.74
CA HIS A 286 21.71 -10.41 -28.37
C HIS A 286 21.44 -9.74 -26.98
N GLU A 287 22.38 -8.90 -26.52
CA GLU A 287 22.23 -8.05 -25.32
C GLU A 287 21.48 -8.71 -24.13
N LEU A 288 22.07 -9.78 -23.60
CA LEU A 288 21.54 -10.49 -22.44
C LEU A 288 21.60 -9.61 -21.19
N PRO A 289 20.61 -9.70 -20.28
CA PRO A 289 20.58 -8.85 -19.10
C PRO A 289 21.73 -9.15 -18.14
N SER A 290 22.30 -8.11 -17.53
CA SER A 290 23.28 -8.28 -16.44
C SER A 290 22.60 -8.66 -15.12
N CYS A 291 21.30 -8.34 -14.98
CA CYS A 291 20.50 -8.64 -13.80
C CYS A 291 19.08 -9.08 -14.19
N ILE A 292 18.58 -10.13 -13.53
CA ILE A 292 17.22 -10.63 -13.67
C ILE A 292 16.56 -10.62 -12.29
N ILE A 293 15.40 -9.98 -12.20
CA ILE A 293 14.56 -9.97 -11.01
C ILE A 293 13.42 -10.96 -11.23
N HIS A 294 13.29 -11.96 -10.37
CA HIS A 294 12.27 -12.99 -10.42
C HIS A 294 11.18 -12.68 -9.40
N VAL A 295 9.94 -12.47 -9.85
CA VAL A 295 8.78 -12.25 -8.98
C VAL A 295 7.84 -13.44 -9.08
N LEU A 296 7.73 -14.20 -7.99
CA LEU A 296 7.06 -15.50 -8.00
C LEU A 296 5.85 -15.50 -7.09
N ASP A 297 4.75 -16.04 -7.62
CA ASP A 297 3.57 -16.34 -6.81
C ASP A 297 3.85 -17.51 -5.84
N LYS A 298 3.02 -17.60 -4.80
CA LYS A 298 3.07 -18.71 -3.82
C LYS A 298 2.95 -20.07 -4.51
N GLY A 299 3.83 -21.00 -4.15
CA GLY A 299 3.94 -22.35 -4.67
C GLY A 299 4.82 -22.50 -5.92
N VAL A 300 5.41 -21.41 -6.43
CA VAL A 300 6.25 -21.45 -7.65
C VAL A 300 7.72 -21.72 -7.32
N TRP A 301 8.21 -21.19 -6.20
CA TRP A 301 9.61 -21.38 -5.81
C TRP A 301 9.90 -22.86 -5.51
N GLY A 302 10.98 -23.38 -6.09
CA GLY A 302 11.38 -24.79 -5.92
C GLY A 302 12.44 -25.23 -6.94
N ASN A 303 12.73 -26.52 -6.96
CA ASN A 303 13.81 -27.11 -7.76
C ASN A 303 13.66 -26.87 -9.27
N GLU A 304 12.45 -26.97 -9.81
CA GLU A 304 12.22 -26.74 -11.24
C GLU A 304 12.48 -25.28 -11.63
N TYR A 305 12.03 -24.32 -10.81
CA TYR A 305 12.33 -22.91 -11.05
C TYR A 305 13.84 -22.61 -10.91
N ALA A 306 14.51 -23.25 -9.96
CA ALA A 306 15.96 -23.14 -9.82
C ALA A 306 16.72 -23.69 -11.05
N LYS A 307 16.21 -24.72 -11.73
CA LYS A 307 16.75 -25.20 -13.02
C LYS A 307 16.55 -24.17 -14.12
N PHE A 308 15.40 -23.49 -14.18
CA PHE A 308 15.16 -22.43 -15.15
C PHE A 308 16.20 -21.29 -15.05
N MET A 309 16.60 -20.89 -13.83
CA MET A 309 17.65 -19.86 -13.67
C MET A 309 19.02 -20.30 -14.23
N LYS A 310 19.28 -21.60 -14.33
CA LYS A 310 20.50 -22.17 -14.92
C LYS A 310 20.45 -22.25 -16.45
N HIS A 311 19.37 -21.80 -17.08
CA HIS A 311 19.23 -21.78 -18.54
C HIS A 311 20.43 -21.05 -19.21
N PRO A 312 20.94 -21.52 -20.37
CA PRO A 312 22.16 -20.98 -20.99
C PRO A 312 22.15 -19.46 -21.23
N LYS A 313 20.97 -18.88 -21.49
CA LYS A 313 20.78 -17.43 -21.70
C LYS A 313 20.67 -16.62 -20.40
N LEU A 314 20.46 -17.28 -19.26
CA LEU A 314 20.20 -16.62 -17.97
C LEU A 314 21.35 -16.82 -16.98
N ARG A 315 22.04 -17.97 -17.03
CA ARG A 315 23.02 -18.44 -16.03
C ARG A 315 24.17 -17.48 -15.70
N ASN A 316 24.50 -16.55 -16.60
CA ASN A 316 25.59 -15.58 -16.42
C ASN A 316 25.10 -14.26 -15.80
N SER A 317 23.80 -14.12 -15.54
CA SER A 317 23.20 -12.93 -14.94
C SER A 317 23.30 -13.01 -13.41
N THR A 318 23.19 -11.86 -12.76
CA THR A 318 22.82 -11.81 -11.34
C THR A 318 21.31 -11.99 -11.20
N HIS A 319 20.88 -12.88 -10.31
CA HIS A 319 19.47 -13.16 -10.07
C HIS A 319 19.04 -12.59 -8.72
N LEU A 320 17.95 -11.82 -8.70
CA LEU A 320 17.28 -11.37 -7.47
C LEU A 320 15.92 -12.04 -7.39
N ILE A 321 15.58 -12.70 -6.28
CA ILE A 321 14.33 -13.45 -6.14
C ILE A 321 13.41 -12.79 -5.13
N SER A 322 12.18 -12.53 -5.54
CA SER A 322 11.09 -12.03 -4.73
C SER A 322 9.95 -13.05 -4.73
N CYS A 323 9.85 -13.84 -3.66
CA CYS A 323 8.76 -14.78 -3.45
C CYS A 323 8.41 -14.86 -1.97
N ILE A 324 7.18 -15.26 -1.67
CA ILE A 324 6.68 -15.25 -0.29
C ILE A 324 7.32 -16.32 0.60
N GLU A 325 7.82 -17.40 -0.01
CA GLU A 325 8.44 -18.54 0.66
C GLU A 325 9.86 -18.24 1.15
N LEU A 326 10.56 -17.34 0.47
CA LEU A 326 11.86 -16.83 0.91
C LEU A 326 11.72 -15.60 1.81
N ALA A 327 10.60 -14.89 1.72
CA ALA A 327 10.38 -13.64 2.45
C ALA A 327 10.63 -13.79 3.95
N LYS A 328 11.49 -12.92 4.47
CA LYS A 328 11.68 -12.78 5.92
C LYS A 328 10.37 -12.40 6.59
N ASP A 329 10.11 -13.01 7.73
CA ASP A 329 9.05 -12.63 8.66
C ASP A 329 9.41 -11.33 9.39
N SER A 330 9.53 -10.27 8.60
CA SER A 330 9.87 -8.92 9.02
C SER A 330 8.63 -8.05 8.91
N LEU A 331 8.52 -7.08 9.82
CA LEU A 331 7.53 -6.03 9.71
C LEU A 331 7.98 -5.09 8.59
N ILE A 332 7.07 -4.75 7.66
CA ILE A 332 7.35 -3.72 6.65
C ILE A 332 7.70 -2.37 7.30
N PHE A 333 7.24 -2.15 8.54
CA PHE A 333 7.56 -0.98 9.34
C PHE A 333 8.18 -1.40 10.67
N ARG A 334 9.46 -1.05 10.87
CA ARG A 334 10.14 -1.22 12.15
C ARG A 334 9.54 -0.25 13.17
N ARG A 335 8.70 -0.76 14.07
CA ARG A 335 8.16 -0.01 15.22
C ARG A 335 9.29 0.24 16.22
N ASN A 336 9.97 1.38 16.13
CA ASN A 336 10.95 1.77 17.14
C ASN A 336 10.24 2.03 18.47
N ARG A 337 10.64 1.29 19.51
CA ARG A 337 10.20 1.35 20.91
C ARG A 337 8.80 0.79 21.19
N SER A 338 8.78 -0.42 21.76
CA SER A 338 7.78 -0.89 22.75
C SER A 338 6.29 -0.74 22.39
N ALA A 339 5.91 -1.08 21.16
CA ALA A 339 4.51 -1.30 20.79
C ALA A 339 4.35 -2.72 20.24
N ASN A 340 3.60 -3.56 20.96
CA ASN A 340 3.25 -4.98 20.72
C ASN A 340 4.00 -5.67 19.58
N VAL A 341 4.80 -6.67 19.94
CA VAL A 341 5.38 -7.61 18.96
C VAL A 341 4.23 -8.37 18.31
N LEU A 342 3.97 -8.09 17.03
CA LEU A 342 2.98 -8.85 16.26
C LEU A 342 3.43 -10.31 16.16
N PRO A 343 2.49 -11.28 16.13
CA PRO A 343 2.85 -12.69 15.98
C PRO A 343 3.67 -12.93 14.71
N SER A 344 4.55 -13.95 14.77
CA SER A 344 5.31 -14.42 13.61
C SER A 344 4.33 -14.78 12.48
N CYS A 345 4.65 -14.58 11.21
CA CYS A 345 3.86 -15.10 10.08
C CYS A 345 4.48 -16.34 9.42
N ARG A 346 5.60 -16.87 9.95
CA ARG A 346 6.39 -17.93 9.30
C ARG A 346 5.56 -19.13 8.83
N GLY A 347 4.64 -19.64 9.65
CA GLY A 347 3.78 -20.77 9.28
C GLY A 347 2.79 -20.49 8.15
N PHE A 348 2.39 -19.22 7.97
CA PHE A 348 1.56 -18.80 6.83
C PHE A 348 2.39 -18.62 5.55
N LEU A 349 3.61 -18.09 5.70
CA LEU A 349 4.56 -17.84 4.62
C LEU A 349 5.06 -19.14 3.99
N SER A 350 5.32 -20.17 4.81
CA SER A 350 5.68 -21.51 4.32
C SER A 350 5.44 -22.60 5.37
N THR A 351 4.86 -23.73 4.93
CA THR A 351 4.80 -24.99 5.70
C THR A 351 6.08 -25.83 5.54
N HIS A 352 6.92 -25.49 4.56
CA HIS A 352 8.17 -26.14 4.20
C HIS A 352 9.31 -25.12 4.26
N LEU A 353 9.65 -24.65 5.45
CA LEU A 353 10.89 -23.88 5.67
C LEU A 353 12.15 -24.76 5.51
N SER A 354 11.98 -26.05 5.22
CA SER A 354 13.00 -27.08 5.16
C SER A 354 13.29 -27.55 3.73
N SER A 355 13.80 -26.66 2.88
CA SER A 355 14.65 -27.00 1.73
C SER A 355 15.18 -25.75 1.02
N VAL A 356 15.55 -24.70 1.77
CA VAL A 356 16.36 -23.63 1.16
C VAL A 356 17.73 -24.24 0.86
N HIS A 357 17.89 -24.73 -0.37
CA HIS A 357 19.19 -25.02 -0.95
C HIS A 357 20.05 -23.76 -0.80
N SER A 358 21.32 -23.92 -0.44
CA SER A 358 22.30 -22.84 -0.49
C SER A 358 22.18 -22.14 -1.86
N LEU A 359 21.75 -20.88 -1.87
CA LEU A 359 21.68 -20.09 -3.10
C LEU A 359 23.09 -20.04 -3.71
N SER A 360 23.20 -20.11 -5.04
CA SER A 360 24.48 -19.94 -5.70
C SER A 360 24.99 -18.50 -5.53
N GLU A 361 26.29 -18.28 -5.71
CA GLU A 361 26.94 -16.97 -5.47
C GLU A 361 26.33 -15.80 -6.26
N ASN A 362 25.67 -16.07 -7.39
CA ASN A 362 25.03 -15.06 -8.24
C ASN A 362 23.51 -14.90 -7.98
N VAL A 363 22.95 -15.52 -6.95
CA VAL A 363 21.53 -15.50 -6.62
C VAL A 363 21.32 -14.88 -5.24
N PHE A 364 20.48 -13.83 -5.18
CA PHE A 364 20.20 -13.07 -3.97
C PHE A 364 18.69 -13.00 -3.70
N GLU A 365 18.30 -12.91 -2.44
CA GLU A 365 16.94 -12.55 -2.05
C GLU A 365 16.72 -11.04 -2.32
N LEU A 366 15.57 -10.68 -2.88
CA LEU A 366 15.20 -9.30 -3.11
C LEU A 366 14.59 -8.70 -1.83
N GLU A 367 15.43 -8.05 -1.03
CA GLU A 367 15.05 -7.47 0.26
C GLU A 367 15.04 -5.93 0.24
N GLU A 368 14.26 -5.33 1.14
CA GLU A 368 14.30 -3.89 1.37
C GLU A 368 15.68 -3.44 1.85
N GLY A 369 16.17 -2.31 1.31
CA GLY A 369 17.53 -1.79 1.59
C GLY A 369 18.61 -2.37 0.67
N LEU A 370 18.30 -3.40 -0.12
CA LEU A 370 19.18 -3.87 -1.18
C LEU A 370 19.26 -2.82 -2.30
N SER A 371 20.49 -2.50 -2.69
CA SER A 371 20.77 -1.62 -3.83
C SER A 371 21.57 -2.38 -4.89
N VAL A 372 21.19 -2.18 -6.15
CA VAL A 372 21.88 -2.78 -7.30
C VAL A 372 22.35 -1.70 -8.23
N GLU A 373 23.54 -1.89 -8.77
CA GLU A 373 24.13 -1.03 -9.76
C GLU A 373 24.55 -1.84 -10.97
N ILE A 374 24.14 -1.38 -12.15
CA ILE A 374 24.50 -2.01 -13.43
C ILE A 374 25.29 -1.01 -14.24
N SER A 375 26.52 -1.39 -14.57
CA SER A 375 27.43 -0.61 -15.42
C SER A 375 28.43 -1.55 -16.08
N ASP A 376 28.87 -1.19 -17.28
CA ASP A 376 29.86 -1.96 -18.05
C ASP A 376 29.53 -3.46 -18.18
N GLN A 377 28.25 -3.78 -18.38
CA GLN A 377 27.68 -5.14 -18.48
C GLN A 377 27.83 -5.99 -17.21
N LYS A 378 28.14 -5.36 -16.07
CA LYS A 378 28.29 -6.00 -14.76
C LYS A 378 27.22 -5.51 -13.81
N CYS A 379 26.84 -6.39 -12.89
CA CYS A 379 25.89 -6.13 -11.83
C CYS A 379 26.62 -6.14 -10.48
N PHE A 380 26.45 -5.10 -9.68
CA PHE A 380 26.99 -4.97 -8.35
C PHE A 380 25.85 -4.86 -7.35
N VAL A 381 25.77 -5.83 -6.45
CA VAL A 381 24.74 -5.86 -5.39
C VAL A 381 25.38 -5.39 -4.09
N LYS A 382 24.76 -4.41 -3.44
CA LYS A 382 25.15 -3.91 -2.12
C LYS A 382 23.98 -4.09 -1.17
N ASN A 383 24.26 -4.75 -0.04
CA ASN A 383 23.32 -4.86 1.05
C ASN A 383 23.76 -3.90 2.16
N GLU A 384 23.03 -2.80 2.35
CA GLU A 384 23.27 -1.92 3.48
C GLU A 384 22.67 -2.59 4.73
N ASN A 385 23.56 -3.13 5.59
CA ASN A 385 23.26 -3.81 6.85
C ASN A 385 21.89 -3.45 7.47
N THR A 386 20.92 -4.35 7.31
CA THR A 386 19.84 -4.43 8.28
C THR A 386 20.39 -5.13 9.52
N GLU A 387 20.64 -4.38 10.60
CA GLU A 387 20.84 -4.99 11.92
C GLU A 387 19.75 -6.04 12.14
N ASN A 388 20.19 -7.29 12.33
CA ASN A 388 19.35 -8.43 12.72
C ASN A 388 18.97 -8.24 14.19
N VAL A 389 18.03 -7.34 14.47
CA VAL A 389 17.43 -7.29 15.79
C VAL A 389 16.37 -8.38 15.84
N GLY A 390 16.67 -9.47 16.55
CA GLY A 390 15.75 -10.56 16.79
C GLY A 390 14.46 -10.03 17.42
N VAL A 391 13.38 -9.99 16.66
CA VAL A 391 12.04 -9.72 17.19
C VAL A 391 11.62 -10.95 17.98
N LYS A 392 11.34 -10.80 19.28
CA LYS A 392 10.83 -11.90 20.12
C LYS A 392 9.45 -12.33 19.61
N THR A 393 9.40 -13.41 18.85
CA THR A 393 8.17 -13.96 18.28
C THR A 393 7.19 -14.39 19.37
N HIS A 394 5.94 -13.92 19.30
CA HIS A 394 4.83 -14.54 20.02
C HIS A 394 4.21 -15.67 19.17
N SER A 395 3.64 -16.67 19.86
CA SER A 395 2.74 -17.65 19.25
C SER A 395 1.50 -16.97 18.67
N PHE A 396 1.01 -17.46 17.53
CA PHE A 396 -0.26 -17.02 16.95
C PHE A 396 -1.39 -17.12 17.95
N ASN A 397 -2.41 -16.28 17.79
CA ASN A 397 -3.60 -16.41 18.60
C ASN A 397 -4.38 -17.67 18.19
N GLU A 398 -4.69 -18.50 19.18
CA GLU A 398 -5.64 -19.60 19.00
C GLU A 398 -7.02 -19.06 18.63
N LEU A 399 -7.82 -19.91 17.99
CA LEU A 399 -9.22 -19.58 17.75
C LEU A 399 -9.93 -19.34 19.10
N PRO A 400 -10.80 -18.31 19.20
CA PRO A 400 -11.59 -18.06 20.38
C PRO A 400 -12.36 -19.31 20.84
N SER A 401 -12.39 -19.56 22.16
CA SER A 401 -13.22 -20.63 22.72
C SER A 401 -14.71 -20.24 22.65
N PRO A 402 -15.62 -21.16 22.29
CA PRO A 402 -17.07 -20.90 22.28
C PRO A 402 -17.65 -20.61 23.67
N SER A 403 -16.91 -20.94 24.74
CA SER A 403 -17.34 -20.79 26.14
C SER A 403 -17.17 -19.37 26.69
N VAL A 404 -16.76 -18.43 25.86
CA VAL A 404 -16.43 -17.06 26.25
C VAL A 404 -17.41 -16.09 25.57
N GLY A 405 -17.62 -14.92 26.17
CA GLY A 405 -18.51 -13.90 25.62
C GLY A 405 -17.90 -13.25 24.38
N TYR A 406 -18.12 -11.96 24.16
CA TYR A 406 -17.45 -11.27 23.05
C TYR A 406 -15.93 -11.38 23.13
N VAL A 407 -15.30 -11.80 22.04
CA VAL A 407 -13.87 -11.64 21.78
C VAL A 407 -13.70 -10.59 20.68
N VAL A 408 -12.86 -9.59 20.92
CA VAL A 408 -12.62 -8.47 20.02
C VAL A 408 -11.13 -8.41 19.73
N ASP A 409 -10.75 -8.78 18.51
CA ASP A 409 -9.41 -8.55 17.98
C ASP A 409 -9.33 -7.17 17.35
N ILE A 410 -8.41 -6.36 17.85
CA ILE A 410 -8.15 -5.00 17.40
C ILE A 410 -7.04 -5.07 16.36
N LEU A 411 -7.41 -4.99 15.10
CA LEU A 411 -6.48 -5.18 13.97
C LEU A 411 -5.86 -3.86 13.53
N GLY A 412 -6.60 -2.76 13.63
CA GLY A 412 -6.07 -1.42 13.38
C GLY A 412 -6.84 -0.33 14.10
N THR A 413 -6.12 0.75 14.42
CA THR A 413 -6.55 1.79 15.37
C THR A 413 -6.28 3.22 14.90
N SER A 414 -5.78 3.41 13.68
CA SER A 414 -5.42 4.72 13.11
C SER A 414 -6.59 5.35 12.37
N ALA A 415 -6.72 6.67 12.49
CA ALA A 415 -7.63 7.49 11.72
C ALA A 415 -6.96 8.07 10.47
N THR A 416 -7.74 8.25 9.39
CA THR A 416 -7.40 8.93 8.12
C THR A 416 -6.32 8.24 7.28
N SER A 417 -5.24 7.78 7.90
CA SER A 417 -4.12 7.15 7.22
C SER A 417 -3.38 6.21 8.19
N PRO A 418 -2.74 5.16 7.67
CA PRO A 418 -1.88 4.33 8.49
C PRO A 418 -0.67 5.16 8.97
N THR A 419 -0.07 4.75 10.08
CA THR A 419 1.20 5.27 10.61
C THR A 419 2.22 4.13 10.75
N LEU A 420 3.46 4.45 11.14
CA LEU A 420 4.44 3.40 11.48
C LEU A 420 3.98 2.49 12.63
N TYR A 421 3.04 2.94 13.47
CA TYR A 421 2.64 2.27 14.70
C TYR A 421 1.21 1.73 14.67
N ARG A 422 0.34 2.30 13.84
CA ARG A 422 -1.09 2.00 13.78
C ARG A 422 -1.56 1.80 12.35
N SER A 423 -2.23 0.68 12.13
CA SER A 423 -2.97 0.32 10.91
C SER A 423 -4.34 0.98 10.94
N LEU A 424 -5.01 1.04 9.79
CA LEU A 424 -6.34 1.65 9.68
C LEU A 424 -7.43 0.83 10.39
N SER A 425 -8.54 1.48 10.76
CA SER A 425 -9.67 0.88 11.48
C SER A 425 -10.09 -0.48 10.95
N CYS A 426 -10.01 -1.48 11.84
CA CYS A 426 -10.48 -2.84 11.58
C CYS A 426 -10.59 -3.60 12.90
N TYR A 427 -11.76 -4.17 13.17
CA TYR A 427 -12.03 -4.91 14.41
C TYR A 427 -12.75 -6.21 14.09
N LEU A 428 -12.17 -7.34 14.48
CA LEU A 428 -12.80 -8.65 14.31
C LEU A 428 -13.45 -9.07 15.62
N VAL A 429 -14.77 -9.18 15.60
CA VAL A 429 -15.58 -9.64 16.72
C VAL A 429 -15.91 -11.11 16.52
N ASN A 430 -15.78 -11.89 17.59
CA ASN A 430 -16.27 -13.26 17.68
C ASN A 430 -17.22 -13.38 18.88
N VAL A 431 -18.36 -14.04 18.66
CA VAL A 431 -19.28 -14.49 19.70
C VAL A 431 -20.01 -15.72 19.17
N ASP A 432 -20.16 -16.78 19.97
CA ASP A 432 -20.80 -18.04 19.57
C ASP A 432 -20.25 -18.63 18.24
N ASN A 433 -18.93 -18.56 18.02
CA ASN A 433 -18.27 -18.95 16.76
C ASN A 433 -18.76 -18.19 15.50
N CYS A 434 -19.43 -17.06 15.69
CA CYS A 434 -19.84 -16.15 14.63
C CYS A 434 -18.81 -15.02 14.55
N PHE A 435 -18.04 -14.99 13.47
CA PHE A 435 -17.11 -13.88 13.22
C PHE A 435 -17.82 -12.76 12.46
N ILE A 436 -17.61 -11.53 12.95
CA ILE A 436 -18.14 -10.29 12.40
C ILE A 436 -16.98 -9.30 12.28
N LEU A 437 -16.77 -8.76 11.09
CA LEU A 437 -15.75 -7.72 10.87
C LEU A 437 -16.40 -6.34 10.91
N LEU A 438 -15.86 -5.42 11.71
CA LEU A 438 -16.30 -4.03 11.82
C LEU A 438 -15.24 -3.13 11.18
N ASP A 439 -15.62 -2.53 10.05
CA ASP A 439 -14.74 -1.83 9.10
C ASP A 439 -13.54 -2.68 8.62
N CYS A 440 -12.93 -2.26 7.53
CA CYS A 440 -11.74 -2.89 6.98
C CYS A 440 -10.92 -1.90 6.15
N GLY A 441 -10.22 -0.98 6.84
CA GLY A 441 -9.25 -0.10 6.21
C GLY A 441 -8.13 -0.85 5.45
N GLU A 442 -7.41 -0.14 4.59
CA GLU A 442 -6.25 -0.68 3.86
C GLU A 442 -5.27 -1.39 4.81
N GLY A 443 -4.85 -2.61 4.45
CA GLY A 443 -3.97 -3.46 5.28
C GLY A 443 -4.71 -4.40 6.23
N SER A 444 -6.05 -4.38 6.28
CA SER A 444 -6.83 -5.26 7.16
C SER A 444 -6.60 -6.74 6.93
N TYR A 445 -6.49 -7.17 5.67
CA TYR A 445 -6.19 -8.57 5.33
C TYR A 445 -4.82 -9.00 5.87
N SER A 446 -3.82 -8.12 5.75
CA SER A 446 -2.49 -8.33 6.32
C SER A 446 -2.50 -8.44 7.84
N GLN A 447 -3.29 -7.62 8.53
CA GLN A 447 -3.44 -7.72 9.99
C GLN A 447 -4.12 -9.02 10.40
N LEU A 448 -5.08 -9.53 9.60
CA LEU A 448 -5.67 -10.86 9.82
C LEU A 448 -4.65 -11.98 9.66
N ILE A 449 -3.77 -11.91 8.65
CA ILE A 449 -2.65 -12.85 8.47
C ILE A 449 -1.75 -12.81 9.70
N ARG A 450 -1.38 -11.62 10.19
CA ARG A 450 -0.55 -11.48 11.38
C ARG A 450 -1.21 -12.02 12.65
N GLN A 451 -2.50 -11.80 12.81
CA GLN A 451 -3.23 -12.22 14.00
C GLN A 451 -3.41 -13.75 14.07
N TYR A 452 -3.66 -14.39 12.93
CA TYR A 452 -4.14 -15.78 12.88
C TYR A 452 -3.21 -16.76 12.13
N GLY A 453 -2.32 -16.29 11.26
CA GLY A 453 -1.42 -17.14 10.49
C GLY A 453 -2.14 -18.28 9.77
N THR A 454 -1.76 -19.51 10.09
CA THR A 454 -2.35 -20.72 9.51
C THR A 454 -3.82 -20.94 9.91
N ASN A 455 -4.30 -20.29 10.97
CA ASN A 455 -5.70 -20.38 11.41
C ASN A 455 -6.64 -19.43 10.64
N LEU A 456 -6.10 -18.56 9.77
CA LEU A 456 -6.90 -17.56 9.05
C LEU A 456 -8.02 -18.20 8.20
N ASP A 457 -7.75 -19.34 7.57
CA ASP A 457 -8.75 -20.06 6.77
C ASP A 457 -9.97 -20.46 7.60
N SER A 458 -9.74 -20.93 8.84
CA SER A 458 -10.81 -21.26 9.79
C SER A 458 -11.63 -20.04 10.22
N VAL A 459 -10.98 -18.88 10.37
CA VAL A 459 -11.66 -17.61 10.67
C VAL A 459 -12.53 -17.18 9.49
N LEU A 460 -11.99 -17.22 8.27
CA LEU A 460 -12.71 -16.81 7.06
C LEU A 460 -13.92 -17.72 6.78
N LYS A 461 -13.82 -19.03 7.02
CA LYS A 461 -14.95 -19.98 6.91
C LYS A 461 -16.09 -19.69 7.90
N GLN A 462 -15.76 -19.08 9.04
CA GLN A 462 -16.72 -18.71 10.09
C GLN A 462 -17.13 -17.23 10.04
N LEU A 463 -16.57 -16.44 9.11
CA LEU A 463 -16.97 -15.05 8.88
C LEU A 463 -18.38 -15.01 8.29
N ARG A 464 -19.32 -14.41 9.02
CA ARG A 464 -20.74 -14.32 8.63
C ARG A 464 -21.14 -12.95 8.14
N LEU A 465 -20.50 -11.90 8.67
CA LEU A 465 -20.88 -10.53 8.39
C LEU A 465 -19.67 -9.60 8.36
N ILE A 466 -19.66 -8.68 7.39
CA ILE A 466 -18.81 -7.49 7.39
C ILE A 466 -19.73 -6.27 7.50
N PHE A 467 -19.47 -5.41 8.48
CA PHE A 467 -20.12 -4.12 8.63
C PHE A 467 -19.14 -3.04 8.18
N ILE A 468 -19.54 -2.22 7.20
CA ILE A 468 -18.83 -1.01 6.82
C ILE A 468 -19.67 0.18 7.28
N SER A 469 -19.06 1.06 8.04
CA SER A 469 -19.74 2.16 8.70
C SER A 469 -20.09 3.32 7.77
N HIS A 470 -19.16 3.72 6.90
CA HIS A 470 -19.29 4.85 5.99
C HIS A 470 -18.26 4.79 4.84
N MET A 471 -18.26 5.79 3.95
CA MET A 471 -17.47 5.79 2.71
C MET A 471 -16.09 6.47 2.79
N HIS A 472 -15.58 6.84 3.97
CA HIS A 472 -14.18 7.25 4.04
C HIS A 472 -13.25 6.04 3.88
N ALA A 473 -12.18 6.25 3.10
CA ALA A 473 -11.33 5.19 2.57
C ALA A 473 -10.62 4.37 3.65
N ASP A 474 -10.32 5.00 4.77
CA ASP A 474 -9.73 4.39 5.96
C ASP A 474 -10.60 3.32 6.63
N HIS A 475 -11.86 3.16 6.22
CA HIS A 475 -12.77 2.16 6.77
C HIS A 475 -13.11 1.01 5.83
N TRP A 476 -12.69 1.03 4.56
CA TRP A 476 -13.14 0.00 3.61
C TRP A 476 -12.18 -0.37 2.47
N LEU A 477 -11.07 0.35 2.26
CA LEU A 477 -10.15 0.02 1.16
C LEU A 477 -9.53 -1.40 1.26
N GLY A 478 -9.52 -2.02 2.45
CA GLY A 478 -9.09 -3.41 2.65
C GLY A 478 -10.15 -4.46 2.27
N LEU A 479 -11.39 -4.06 1.98
CA LEU A 479 -12.52 -4.96 1.75
C LEU A 479 -12.25 -5.97 0.63
N VAL A 480 -11.75 -5.50 -0.51
CA VAL A 480 -11.61 -6.33 -1.71
C VAL A 480 -10.69 -7.53 -1.47
N ASN A 481 -9.56 -7.34 -0.78
CA ASN A 481 -8.65 -8.45 -0.46
C ASN A 481 -9.27 -9.45 0.51
N ILE A 482 -10.09 -8.98 1.46
CA ILE A 482 -10.84 -9.86 2.38
C ILE A 482 -11.90 -10.66 1.60
N LEU A 483 -12.61 -10.05 0.66
CA LEU A 483 -13.60 -10.75 -0.17
C LEU A 483 -12.96 -11.83 -1.04
N LEU A 484 -11.81 -11.54 -1.64
CA LEU A 484 -11.03 -12.53 -2.38
C LEU A 484 -10.61 -13.71 -1.49
N ALA A 485 -10.03 -13.40 -0.32
CA ALA A 485 -9.56 -14.42 0.60
C ALA A 485 -10.71 -15.27 1.14
N TRP A 486 -11.82 -14.65 1.52
CA TRP A 486 -13.03 -15.34 1.94
C TRP A 486 -13.56 -16.27 0.84
N ASN A 487 -13.62 -15.80 -0.40
CA ASN A 487 -14.08 -16.60 -1.53
C ASN A 487 -13.19 -17.82 -1.77
N GLU A 488 -11.87 -17.66 -1.63
CA GLU A 488 -10.90 -18.76 -1.74
C GLU A 488 -11.11 -19.79 -0.62
N SER A 489 -11.13 -19.33 0.64
CA SER A 489 -11.30 -20.18 1.83
C SER A 489 -12.63 -20.95 1.86
N THR A 490 -13.65 -20.42 1.18
CA THR A 490 -14.99 -21.01 1.14
C THR A 490 -15.35 -21.57 -0.23
N ARG A 491 -14.37 -21.73 -1.13
CA ARG A 491 -14.61 -22.25 -2.48
C ARG A 491 -15.27 -23.63 -2.41
N GLY A 492 -16.38 -23.79 -3.13
CA GLY A 492 -17.15 -25.04 -3.17
C GLY A 492 -18.13 -25.24 -2.00
N ALA A 493 -18.12 -24.36 -0.98
CA ALA A 493 -19.14 -24.34 0.04
C ALA A 493 -20.34 -23.49 -0.41
N ASP A 494 -21.56 -23.99 -0.16
CA ASP A 494 -22.80 -23.21 -0.33
C ASP A 494 -22.94 -22.23 0.84
N THR A 495 -22.15 -21.17 0.80
CA THR A 495 -22.13 -20.13 1.82
C THR A 495 -22.18 -18.75 1.19
N THR A 496 -22.94 -17.86 1.83
CA THR A 496 -23.13 -16.46 1.46
C THR A 496 -22.56 -15.58 2.56
N LEU A 497 -21.79 -14.55 2.18
CA LEU A 497 -21.32 -13.53 3.11
C LEU A 497 -22.27 -12.34 3.12
N THR A 498 -22.65 -11.85 4.29
CA THR A 498 -23.42 -10.60 4.40
C THR A 498 -22.48 -9.41 4.51
N VAL A 499 -22.73 -8.37 3.72
CA VAL A 499 -22.05 -7.07 3.86
C VAL A 499 -23.10 -6.00 4.15
N VAL A 500 -23.14 -5.51 5.39
CA VAL A 500 -23.99 -4.39 5.81
C VAL A 500 -23.19 -3.11 5.61
N CYS A 501 -23.61 -2.24 4.69
CA CYS A 501 -22.81 -1.08 4.29
C CYS A 501 -23.64 0.10 3.77
N PRO A 502 -23.04 1.30 3.61
CA PRO A 502 -23.61 2.38 2.83
C PRO A 502 -24.02 1.92 1.43
N LYS A 503 -25.08 2.52 0.89
CA LYS A 503 -25.62 2.12 -0.43
C LYS A 503 -24.58 2.30 -1.55
N SER A 504 -23.76 3.33 -1.45
CA SER A 504 -22.71 3.67 -2.40
C SER A 504 -21.62 2.60 -2.52
N LEU A 505 -21.32 1.87 -1.44
CA LEU A 505 -20.25 0.86 -1.46
C LEU A 505 -20.61 -0.29 -2.40
N ARG A 506 -21.85 -0.79 -2.34
CA ARG A 506 -22.34 -1.81 -3.28
C ARG A 506 -22.17 -1.36 -4.73
N PHE A 507 -22.59 -0.14 -5.05
CA PHE A 507 -22.45 0.40 -6.41
C PHE A 507 -20.98 0.53 -6.83
N TRP A 508 -20.10 0.90 -5.91
CA TRP A 508 -18.68 0.98 -6.19
C TRP A 508 -18.08 -0.40 -6.46
N VAL A 509 -18.37 -1.40 -5.61
CA VAL A 509 -17.91 -2.79 -5.82
C VAL A 509 -18.40 -3.30 -7.17
N SER A 510 -19.68 -3.12 -7.51
CA SER A 510 -20.23 -3.52 -8.81
C SER A 510 -19.51 -2.88 -10.01
N ARG A 511 -18.98 -1.65 -9.90
CA ARG A 511 -18.23 -0.99 -10.98
C ARG A 511 -16.83 -1.56 -11.18
N ILE A 512 -16.19 -2.01 -10.10
CA ILE A 512 -14.82 -2.51 -10.18
C ILE A 512 -14.76 -4.02 -10.44
N CYS A 513 -15.88 -4.75 -10.31
CA CYS A 513 -15.96 -6.20 -10.35
C CYS A 513 -15.18 -6.86 -11.49
N ASP A 514 -15.37 -6.39 -12.72
CA ASP A 514 -14.73 -6.97 -13.90
C ASP A 514 -13.23 -6.73 -13.89
N SER A 515 -12.83 -5.53 -13.45
CA SER A 515 -11.43 -5.13 -13.36
C SER A 515 -10.68 -5.88 -12.24
N THR A 516 -11.39 -6.38 -11.23
CA THR A 516 -10.80 -7.06 -10.06
C THR A 516 -11.17 -8.54 -9.92
N LYS A 517 -11.76 -9.15 -10.96
CA LYS A 517 -12.22 -10.55 -10.96
C LYS A 517 -13.21 -10.86 -9.80
N LEU A 518 -14.00 -9.88 -9.35
CA LEU A 518 -14.99 -10.06 -8.28
C LEU A 518 -16.37 -10.45 -8.78
N SER A 519 -16.63 -10.52 -10.10
CA SER A 519 -17.97 -10.77 -10.65
C SER A 519 -18.67 -11.98 -10.02
N HIS A 520 -18.06 -13.16 -10.11
CA HIS A 520 -18.55 -14.40 -9.49
C HIS A 520 -18.55 -14.39 -7.96
N ILE A 521 -17.72 -13.53 -7.34
CA ILE A 521 -17.63 -13.42 -5.88
C ILE A 521 -18.82 -12.61 -5.35
N VAL A 522 -19.19 -11.55 -6.06
CA VAL A 522 -20.31 -10.67 -5.69
C VAL A 522 -21.64 -11.39 -5.71
N GLU A 523 -21.80 -12.42 -6.54
CA GLU A 523 -22.99 -13.28 -6.54
C GLU A 523 -23.17 -14.04 -5.21
N ARG A 524 -22.06 -14.31 -4.50
CA ARG A 524 -22.05 -14.94 -3.17
C ARG A 524 -22.09 -13.94 -2.02
N ILE A 525 -22.27 -12.65 -2.32
CA ILE A 525 -22.33 -11.58 -1.32
C ILE A 525 -23.75 -11.01 -1.25
N ARG A 526 -24.33 -11.07 -0.05
CA ARG A 526 -25.58 -10.38 0.27
C ARG A 526 -25.28 -8.98 0.78
N PHE A 527 -25.39 -7.98 -0.10
CA PHE A 527 -25.32 -6.58 0.29
C PHE A 527 -26.63 -6.12 0.94
N VAL A 528 -26.52 -5.59 2.16
CA VAL A 528 -27.62 -5.01 2.94
C VAL A 528 -27.31 -3.54 3.20
N ASN A 529 -28.26 -2.64 2.93
CA ASN A 529 -28.07 -1.22 3.16
C ASN A 529 -28.14 -0.92 4.67
N ALA A 530 -27.07 -0.36 5.24
CA ALA A 530 -26.97 -0.03 6.66
C ALA A 530 -28.17 0.80 7.15
N SER A 531 -28.61 1.79 6.38
CA SER A 531 -29.76 2.65 6.71
C SER A 531 -31.11 1.93 6.84
N THR A 532 -31.22 0.70 6.32
CA THR A 532 -32.45 -0.12 6.41
C THR A 532 -32.46 -1.03 7.65
N VAL A 533 -31.33 -1.18 8.32
CA VAL A 533 -31.14 -2.10 9.44
C VAL A 533 -31.12 -1.28 10.73
N HIS A 534 -32.28 -1.08 11.33
CA HIS A 534 -32.49 -0.20 12.50
C HIS A 534 -33.22 -0.94 13.62
N ALA A 535 -33.33 -0.33 14.80
CA ALA A 535 -34.11 -0.91 15.90
C ALA A 535 -35.55 -1.22 15.43
N GLY A 536 -36.02 -2.44 15.67
CA GLY A 536 -37.31 -2.96 15.17
C GLY A 536 -37.26 -3.59 13.77
N ASN A 537 -36.17 -3.41 13.01
CA ASN A 537 -35.88 -4.11 11.76
C ASN A 537 -34.43 -4.61 11.77
N GLU A 538 -34.11 -5.41 12.79
CA GLU A 538 -32.75 -5.88 13.05
C GLU A 538 -32.37 -7.01 12.06
N TYR A 539 -31.10 -7.06 11.69
CA TYR A 539 -30.57 -8.18 10.92
C TYR A 539 -30.23 -9.33 11.87
N SER A 540 -31.00 -10.43 11.78
CA SER A 540 -30.76 -11.61 12.59
C SER A 540 -29.59 -12.43 12.04
N LEU A 541 -28.54 -12.64 12.85
CA LEU A 541 -27.43 -13.54 12.53
C LEU A 541 -27.65 -14.95 13.09
N SER A 542 -28.32 -15.05 14.24
CA SER A 542 -28.71 -16.31 14.88
C SER A 542 -29.95 -16.08 15.77
N GLN A 543 -30.42 -17.12 16.45
CA GLN A 543 -31.48 -16.98 17.45
C GLN A 543 -31.07 -16.13 18.66
N SER A 544 -29.76 -16.01 18.94
CA SER A 544 -29.20 -15.28 20.08
C SER A 544 -28.56 -13.94 19.72
N LEU A 545 -28.25 -13.72 18.43
CA LEU A 545 -27.47 -12.59 17.94
C LEU A 545 -28.17 -11.85 16.80
N SER A 546 -28.37 -10.55 16.97
CA SER A 546 -28.84 -9.64 15.93
C SER A 546 -27.95 -8.41 15.81
N LEU A 547 -28.11 -7.67 14.70
CA LEU A 547 -27.40 -6.44 14.40
C LEU A 547 -28.41 -5.34 14.02
N TYR A 548 -28.23 -4.15 14.56
CA TYR A 548 -28.91 -2.94 14.07
C TYR A 548 -28.01 -1.72 14.10
N THR A 549 -28.33 -0.72 13.29
CA THR A 549 -27.53 0.49 13.12
C THR A 549 -28.20 1.71 13.74
N VAL A 550 -27.38 2.71 14.05
CA VAL A 550 -27.79 4.04 14.49
C VAL A 550 -27.06 5.06 13.62
N PRO A 551 -27.75 6.04 13.00
CA PRO A 551 -27.06 7.06 12.21
C PRO A 551 -26.01 7.83 13.02
N SER A 552 -24.81 7.95 12.46
CA SER A 552 -23.70 8.70 13.03
C SER A 552 -23.81 10.21 12.74
N ILE A 553 -23.11 11.02 13.53
CA ILE A 553 -22.98 12.46 13.29
C ILE A 553 -21.61 12.70 12.64
N HIS A 554 -21.51 12.40 11.35
CA HIS A 554 -20.26 12.48 10.60
C HIS A 554 -20.45 12.91 9.14
N ILE A 555 -20.61 11.95 8.21
CA ILE A 555 -20.99 12.20 6.82
C ILE A 555 -22.36 11.60 6.49
N TYR A 556 -22.92 11.95 5.34
CA TYR A 556 -24.14 11.31 4.85
C TYR A 556 -23.94 9.79 4.71
N ASP A 557 -24.96 9.01 5.08
CA ASP A 557 -24.95 7.52 5.06
C ASP A 557 -23.90 6.88 6.01
N SER A 558 -23.51 7.59 7.08
CA SER A 558 -22.63 7.06 8.14
C SER A 558 -23.42 6.45 9.31
N HIS A 559 -22.94 5.32 9.84
CA HIS A 559 -23.65 4.54 10.83
C HIS A 559 -22.73 3.99 11.92
N SER A 560 -23.20 4.08 13.17
CA SER A 560 -22.78 3.24 14.28
C SER A 560 -23.54 1.91 14.23
N VAL A 561 -23.02 0.88 14.90
CA VAL A 561 -23.66 -0.45 14.94
C VAL A 561 -23.75 -0.99 16.35
N ILE A 562 -24.83 -1.71 16.61
CA ILE A 562 -25.09 -2.43 17.84
C ILE A 562 -25.29 -3.91 17.50
N LEU A 563 -24.44 -4.76 18.07
CA LEU A 563 -24.63 -6.21 18.11
C LEU A 563 -25.38 -6.54 19.40
N SER A 564 -26.58 -7.08 19.27
CA SER A 564 -27.44 -7.43 20.41
C SER A 564 -27.36 -8.93 20.66
N HIS A 565 -26.79 -9.33 21.81
CA HIS A 565 -26.71 -10.73 22.22
C HIS A 565 -27.58 -11.00 23.45
N LYS A 566 -28.45 -12.01 23.38
CA LYS A 566 -29.42 -12.32 24.44
C LYS A 566 -28.78 -12.57 25.81
N SER A 567 -27.62 -13.22 25.87
CA SER A 567 -26.94 -13.56 27.13
C SER A 567 -25.70 -12.71 27.44
N ASN A 568 -25.06 -12.14 26.41
CA ASN A 568 -23.77 -11.46 26.56
C ASN A 568 -23.92 -9.93 26.61
N GLY A 569 -25.15 -9.42 26.45
CA GLY A 569 -25.43 -8.00 26.35
C GLY A 569 -25.06 -7.44 24.98
N ASN A 570 -25.03 -6.10 24.88
CA ASN A 570 -24.74 -5.44 23.61
C ASN A 570 -23.25 -5.12 23.48
N LEU A 571 -22.69 -5.38 22.30
CA LEU A 571 -21.46 -4.74 21.82
C LEU A 571 -21.85 -3.56 20.94
N VAL A 572 -21.30 -2.38 21.22
CA VAL A 572 -21.58 -1.15 20.46
C VAL A 572 -20.29 -0.67 19.80
N TYR A 573 -20.35 -0.35 18.51
CA TYR A 573 -19.26 0.30 17.78
C TYR A 573 -19.74 1.64 17.24
N SER A 574 -19.09 2.73 17.66
CA SER A 574 -19.49 4.08 17.27
C SER A 574 -19.24 4.39 15.80
N SER A 575 -18.16 3.82 15.23
CA SER A 575 -17.50 4.41 14.05
C SER A 575 -17.19 5.91 14.27
N ASP A 576 -16.87 6.61 13.20
CA ASP A 576 -16.63 8.05 13.16
C ASP A 576 -17.92 8.79 13.45
N THR A 577 -17.88 9.62 14.48
CA THR A 577 -19.02 10.41 14.92
C THR A 577 -18.58 11.49 15.91
N ARG A 578 -19.21 12.67 15.83
CA ARG A 578 -19.35 13.54 17.01
C ARG A 578 -20.06 12.75 18.15
N PRO A 579 -19.86 13.10 19.43
CA PRO A 579 -20.50 12.41 20.54
C PRO A 579 -22.01 12.30 20.34
N ASN A 580 -22.49 11.06 20.21
CA ASN A 580 -23.84 10.76 19.76
C ASN A 580 -24.70 10.23 20.91
N MET A 581 -25.55 11.09 21.47
CA MET A 581 -26.44 10.69 22.56
C MET A 581 -27.56 9.72 22.13
N ARG A 582 -27.89 9.66 20.83
CA ARG A 582 -28.83 8.65 20.32
C ARG A 582 -28.20 7.27 20.39
N LEU A 583 -26.92 7.16 20.05
CA LEU A 583 -26.14 5.94 20.24
C LEU A 583 -26.06 5.56 21.71
N ALA A 584 -25.74 6.51 22.60
CA ALA A 584 -25.71 6.27 24.05
C ALA A 584 -27.04 5.71 24.59
N LYS A 585 -28.16 6.23 24.10
CA LYS A 585 -29.51 5.76 24.48
C LYS A 585 -29.80 4.37 23.91
N ALA A 586 -29.47 4.12 22.66
CA ALA A 586 -29.72 2.84 22.00
C ALA A 586 -28.85 1.70 22.60
N GLY A 587 -27.58 2.01 22.90
CA GLY A 587 -26.62 1.09 23.50
C GLY A 587 -26.70 0.99 25.02
N LYS A 588 -27.78 1.44 25.67
CA LYS A 588 -27.86 1.52 27.14
C LYS A 588 -27.48 0.17 27.78
N ASN A 589 -26.63 0.23 28.81
CA ASN A 589 -26.06 -0.93 29.51
C ASN A 589 -25.20 -1.86 28.63
N ALA A 590 -24.59 -1.34 27.56
CA ALA A 590 -23.68 -2.12 26.71
C ALA A 590 -22.62 -2.85 27.54
N ALA A 591 -22.39 -4.13 27.21
CA ALA A 591 -21.32 -4.91 27.79
C ALA A 591 -19.95 -4.32 27.40
N VAL A 592 -19.84 -3.87 26.16
CA VAL A 592 -18.64 -3.20 25.67
C VAL A 592 -19.01 -2.16 24.62
N LEU A 593 -18.36 -1.00 24.71
CA LEU A 593 -18.42 0.08 23.74
C LEU A 593 -17.03 0.27 23.11
N LEU A 594 -16.92 0.07 21.81
CA LEU A 594 -15.80 0.54 20.99
C LEU A 594 -16.16 1.94 20.50
N HIS A 595 -15.45 2.96 20.97
CA HIS A 595 -15.72 4.35 20.60
C HIS A 595 -14.49 5.00 19.95
N GLU A 596 -14.72 5.77 18.89
CA GLU A 596 -13.69 6.61 18.30
C GLU A 596 -13.22 7.68 19.30
N ALA A 597 -11.94 7.99 19.28
CA ALA A 597 -11.33 9.03 20.09
C ALA A 597 -10.22 9.69 19.25
N THR A 598 -10.63 10.23 18.10
CA THR A 598 -9.70 10.73 17.09
C THR A 598 -8.81 11.83 17.63
N PHE A 599 -9.36 12.73 18.45
CA PHE A 599 -8.65 13.90 18.94
C PHE A 599 -8.41 13.85 20.46
N GLU A 600 -7.27 14.41 20.87
CA GLU A 600 -7.03 14.79 22.26
C GLU A 600 -7.97 15.94 22.65
N ASP A 601 -8.15 16.18 23.95
CA ASP A 601 -9.12 17.16 24.45
C ASP A 601 -8.74 18.62 24.12
N ASP A 602 -7.45 18.91 23.93
CA ASP A 602 -6.94 20.22 23.49
C ASP A 602 -7.26 20.53 22.02
N LEU A 603 -7.57 19.49 21.22
CA LEU A 603 -7.95 19.60 19.81
C LEU A 603 -9.48 19.55 19.60
N HIS A 604 -10.27 19.95 20.61
CA HIS A 604 -11.73 19.93 20.54
C HIS A 604 -12.31 20.69 19.33
N GLU A 605 -11.78 21.86 18.99
CA GLU A 605 -12.23 22.60 17.80
C GLU A 605 -11.98 21.82 16.50
N GLU A 606 -10.84 21.12 16.39
CA GLU A 606 -10.54 20.27 15.24
C GLU A 606 -11.48 19.06 15.19
N ALA A 607 -11.80 18.46 16.34
CA ALA A 607 -12.78 17.39 16.48
C ALA A 607 -14.18 17.82 16.02
N VAL A 608 -14.62 19.02 16.41
CA VAL A 608 -15.90 19.59 15.94
C VAL A 608 -15.89 19.81 14.43
N ASN A 609 -14.85 20.47 13.91
CA ASN A 609 -14.75 20.84 12.50
C ASN A 609 -14.64 19.63 11.56
N ARG A 610 -14.02 18.54 12.03
CA ARG A 610 -13.87 17.28 11.27
C ARG A 610 -14.92 16.23 11.62
N PHE A 611 -15.90 16.56 12.46
CA PHE A 611 -16.98 15.67 12.88
C PHE A 611 -16.54 14.37 13.57
N HIS A 612 -15.56 14.48 14.48
CA HIS A 612 -15.02 13.39 15.30
C HIS A 612 -15.12 13.69 16.78
N SER A 613 -14.83 12.73 17.65
CA SER A 613 -14.87 12.90 19.11
C SER A 613 -13.49 13.15 19.71
N THR A 614 -13.45 13.93 20.79
CA THR A 614 -12.30 13.91 21.70
C THR A 614 -12.36 12.72 22.65
N VAL A 615 -11.25 12.43 23.34
CA VAL A 615 -11.20 11.39 24.39
C VAL A 615 -12.27 11.64 25.47
N SER A 616 -12.36 12.84 26.06
CA SER A 616 -13.35 13.13 27.10
C SER A 616 -14.79 13.05 26.61
N GLU A 617 -15.04 13.36 25.34
CA GLU A 617 -16.35 13.19 24.72
C GLU A 617 -16.73 11.71 24.58
N ALA A 618 -15.79 10.85 24.19
CA ALA A 618 -15.99 9.41 24.18
C ALA A 618 -16.25 8.86 25.60
N LEU A 619 -15.51 9.33 26.61
CA LEU A 619 -15.76 9.00 28.03
C LEU A 619 -17.18 9.41 28.46
N MET A 620 -17.65 10.58 28.02
CA MET A 620 -18.99 11.09 28.31
C MET A 620 -20.08 10.20 27.70
N VAL A 621 -19.90 9.80 26.43
CA VAL A 621 -20.81 8.86 25.74
C VAL A 621 -20.88 7.54 26.51
N ALA A 622 -19.72 6.99 26.90
CA ALA A 622 -19.66 5.75 27.68
C ALA A 622 -20.38 5.86 29.03
N LYS A 623 -20.19 6.98 29.75
CA LYS A 623 -20.90 7.26 31.02
C LYS A 623 -22.41 7.30 30.81
N ARG A 624 -22.89 8.01 29.78
CA ARG A 624 -24.32 8.15 29.45
C ARG A 624 -24.93 6.83 29.00
N MET A 625 -24.17 6.03 28.26
CA MET A 625 -24.53 4.69 27.84
C MET A 625 -24.57 3.70 29.00
N GLN A 626 -23.94 4.02 30.14
CA GLN A 626 -23.70 3.07 31.24
C GLN A 626 -22.96 1.81 30.75
N ALA A 627 -22.01 2.01 29.83
CA ALA A 627 -21.19 0.91 29.32
C ALA A 627 -20.44 0.22 30.46
N GLN A 628 -20.26 -1.10 30.39
CA GLN A 628 -19.49 -1.84 31.39
C GLN A 628 -17.98 -1.74 31.10
N LYS A 629 -17.62 -1.76 29.82
CA LYS A 629 -16.26 -1.56 29.31
C LYS A 629 -16.26 -0.59 28.13
N LEU A 630 -15.23 0.25 28.07
CA LEU A 630 -14.96 1.19 26.98
C LEU A 630 -13.61 0.85 26.36
N ILE A 631 -13.58 0.70 25.05
CA ILE A 631 -12.38 0.55 24.23
C ILE A 631 -12.31 1.78 23.33
N LEU A 632 -11.31 2.63 23.56
CA LEU A 632 -11.04 3.80 22.73
C LEU A 632 -10.20 3.39 21.54
N THR A 633 -10.54 3.86 20.35
CA THR A 633 -9.84 3.51 19.10
C THR A 633 -9.91 4.66 18.09
N HIS A 634 -9.44 4.43 16.86
CA HIS A 634 -9.46 5.39 15.75
C HIS A 634 -8.76 6.70 16.12
N PHE A 635 -7.50 6.60 16.52
CA PHE A 635 -6.70 7.73 17.00
C PHE A 635 -6.09 8.50 15.82
N SER A 636 -5.98 9.82 15.96
CA SER A 636 -5.29 10.67 15.00
C SER A 636 -3.86 10.18 14.75
N THR A 637 -3.40 10.37 13.50
CA THR A 637 -2.01 10.09 13.10
C THR A 637 -0.96 10.89 13.87
N ARG A 638 -1.37 11.97 14.55
CA ARG A 638 -0.50 12.81 15.39
C ARG A 638 -0.29 12.25 16.80
N SER A 639 -1.17 11.35 17.26
CA SER A 639 -1.11 10.80 18.61
C SER A 639 0.03 9.77 18.71
N ILE A 640 1.14 10.17 19.35
CA ILE A 640 2.22 9.26 19.72
C ILE A 640 1.83 8.58 21.04
N ASP A 641 2.09 7.28 21.16
CA ASP A 641 1.68 6.43 22.30
C ASP A 641 2.16 6.95 23.69
N THR A 642 3.08 7.91 23.71
CA THR A 642 3.67 8.53 24.92
C THR A 642 3.10 9.92 25.26
N SER A 643 2.16 10.45 24.48
CA SER A 643 1.72 11.86 24.56
C SER A 643 0.22 12.05 24.80
N PHE A 644 -0.49 11.06 25.34
CA PHE A 644 -1.85 11.31 25.83
C PHE A 644 -1.77 12.32 26.98
N THR A 645 -2.26 13.54 26.76
CA THR A 645 -2.65 14.41 27.87
C THR A 645 -3.61 13.62 28.74
N ALA A 646 -3.37 13.56 30.06
CA ALA A 646 -4.15 12.71 30.94
C ALA A 646 -5.66 13.06 30.81
N PRO A 647 -6.51 12.13 30.37
CA PRO A 647 -7.94 12.41 30.21
C PRO A 647 -8.56 12.79 31.53
N ASN A 648 -9.71 13.48 31.47
CA ASN A 648 -10.48 13.74 32.66
C ASN A 648 -11.18 12.48 33.17
N TRP A 649 -10.45 11.66 33.95
CA TRP A 649 -10.94 10.41 34.53
C TRP A 649 -12.09 10.58 35.53
N SER A 650 -12.46 11.81 35.89
CA SER A 650 -13.68 12.07 36.68
C SER A 650 -14.97 11.80 35.89
N ILE A 651 -14.89 11.75 34.55
CA ILE A 651 -16.03 11.49 33.67
C ILE A 651 -16.43 10.02 33.73
N TYR A 652 -15.48 9.10 33.50
CA TYR A 652 -15.72 7.67 33.42
C TYR A 652 -14.53 6.87 34.01
N PRO A 653 -14.76 5.73 34.70
CA PRO A 653 -13.70 5.08 35.46
C PRO A 653 -12.55 4.56 34.59
N LYS A 654 -11.32 4.94 34.96
CA LYS A 654 -10.09 4.50 34.26
C LYS A 654 -9.96 2.98 34.14
N HIS A 655 -10.28 2.23 35.19
CA HIS A 655 -10.22 0.75 35.20
C HIS A 655 -11.26 0.06 34.28
N LYS A 656 -12.22 0.83 33.75
CA LYS A 656 -13.18 0.36 32.74
C LYS A 656 -12.82 0.80 31.32
N THR A 657 -11.74 1.54 31.15
CA THR A 657 -11.31 2.12 29.87
C THR A 657 -10.05 1.42 29.38
N ILE A 658 -10.03 1.10 28.09
CA ILE A 658 -8.93 0.44 27.40
C ILE A 658 -8.55 1.32 26.20
N TYR A 659 -7.26 1.61 26.04
CA TYR A 659 -6.73 2.20 24.81
C TYR A 659 -6.38 1.09 23.84
N ALA A 660 -7.05 1.06 22.70
CA ALA A 660 -6.83 0.07 21.67
C ALA A 660 -5.41 0.18 21.09
N ARG A 661 -4.83 -0.98 20.79
CA ARG A 661 -3.58 -1.13 20.05
C ARG A 661 -3.74 -2.25 19.05
N ASP A 662 -3.12 -2.08 17.89
CA ASP A 662 -3.05 -3.14 16.88
C ASP A 662 -2.51 -4.45 17.48
N GLY A 663 -3.12 -5.56 17.09
CA GLY A 663 -2.83 -6.92 17.57
C GLY A 663 -3.39 -7.24 18.96
N MET A 664 -4.03 -6.29 19.64
CA MET A 664 -4.65 -6.53 20.95
C MET A 664 -5.89 -7.41 20.81
N ARG A 665 -6.04 -8.39 21.70
CA ARG A 665 -7.29 -9.14 21.90
C ARG A 665 -7.93 -8.73 23.22
N TRP A 666 -9.20 -8.34 23.18
CA TRP A 666 -10.03 -8.18 24.37
C TRP A 666 -11.06 -9.31 24.43
N THR A 667 -11.30 -9.82 25.64
CA THR A 667 -12.19 -10.96 25.88
C THR A 667 -13.14 -10.61 27.02
N GLN A 668 -14.45 -10.78 26.78
CA GLN A 668 -15.47 -10.61 27.80
C GLN A 668 -15.39 -11.75 28.82
N SER A 669 -15.13 -11.40 30.07
CA SER A 669 -15.24 -12.36 31.17
C SER A 669 -16.71 -12.71 31.41
N ILE A 670 -17.10 -13.97 31.19
CA ILE A 670 -18.39 -14.48 31.65
C ILE A 670 -18.23 -14.77 33.15
N CYS A 671 -18.93 -14.05 34.01
CA CYS A 671 -19.08 -14.47 35.40
C CYS A 671 -19.86 -15.79 35.39
N GLN A 672 -19.19 -16.93 35.66
CA GLN A 672 -19.93 -18.13 36.02
C GLN A 672 -20.74 -17.80 37.28
N PRO A 673 -22.05 -18.11 37.32
CA PRO A 673 -22.81 -17.98 38.55
C PRO A 673 -22.09 -18.77 39.64
N ASN A 674 -21.79 -18.09 40.74
CA ASN A 674 -21.04 -18.61 41.87
C ASN A 674 -21.66 -19.94 42.33
N LYS A 675 -21.01 -21.07 42.04
CA LYS A 675 -21.47 -22.40 42.52
C LYS A 675 -21.45 -22.53 44.05
N ASN A 676 -20.97 -21.51 44.77
CA ASN A 676 -20.91 -21.47 46.23
C ASN A 676 -21.98 -20.60 46.90
N ALA A 677 -22.94 -20.02 46.17
CA ALA A 677 -24.03 -19.25 46.78
C ALA A 677 -25.13 -20.10 47.48
N HIS A 678 -24.97 -21.43 47.51
CA HIS A 678 -25.84 -22.35 48.28
C HIS A 678 -25.17 -22.95 49.53
N LYS A 679 -24.03 -22.41 49.97
CA LYS A 679 -23.44 -22.72 51.28
C LYS A 679 -22.95 -21.45 51.97
N SER A 680 -23.89 -20.68 52.50
CA SER A 680 -23.68 -19.79 53.66
C SER A 680 -25.02 -19.50 54.31
#